data_AF-A0A8J5X4V2-F1
#
_entry.id   AF-A0A8J5X4V2-F1
#
_cell.length_a   1.000
_cell.length_b   1.000
_cell.length_c   1.000
_cell.angle_alpha   90.00
_cell.angle_beta   90.00
_cell.angle_gamma   90.00
#
_symmetry.space_group_name_H-M   'P 1'
#
loop_
_entity.id
_entity.type
_entity.pdbx_description
1 polymer ?
#
loop_
_entity_poly.entity_id
_entity_poly.type
_entity_poly.pdbx_seq_one_letter_code
_entity_poly.pdbx_strand_id
1 'polypeptide(L)'
;MRALGVAGVEPETVRLWEAVDEGDEAAVRRCVAAGASASAANRMGLTALHRAAAAGAAPIARALAAELGGALDKGDRVGTTALGVAAGRGHTSVVEALLELGADAAPRREDGATALHLACAAGHVGCALAILRERGEDAAGAAVADREGFSPLDHLEQAGLKGADAAQLAELRATLARARAAGAVGDERGGGGGGGAAPSAPSAPPLDAPPASPPRPPPPAATPPDAPPAAPPAALPAIAPPLSPAEGRRYARHLLLPDVGVRGQLRLKASTVLVVGAGGLGSPVLLYLAAAGIGAVTLCDDDVVEESNLQRQVVHSVRTVGQRKVDSAEAALRALNPHVRVTPLRTRLTRANARELVSSAHVVIDCTDALPTRYAVADACAAERRALVYGAVSQFEGHVAVFRYDLVPPAAAPTAAPAADSAPAGERAHAHAVRPAGYRDLYPTRPPSGAVANCAAAGVLGVVPGIIGALQAAEALKLLLNIGTTLDGTLLVYNALDCACLRLPIGARQDMPVGEALWQLGLREEAELEAMAAARRHGTAAAVAACAGGEPADAAVAARLGVRRVSARDAAARLGSGWAPFVLDVRAPAEASISQLVPTHLLCAHDALLAPGALSSVPPLGDILVYCRSGVRSLAACAELARAGVVDGVRLLSLDGGINAWAADIDPTMLQY
;
A
#
# COMPACT_ATOMS: atom_id res chain seq x y z
N MET A 1 -15.86 14.37 -17.76
CA MET A 1 -15.59 15.83 -17.81
C MET A 1 -15.10 16.46 -16.49
N ARG A 2 -15.70 16.20 -15.30
CA ARG A 2 -15.14 16.70 -14.00
C ARG A 2 -13.93 15.90 -13.48
N ALA A 3 -13.83 14.61 -13.80
CA ALA A 3 -12.75 13.71 -13.32
C ALA A 3 -11.35 13.98 -13.90
N LEU A 4 -11.26 14.67 -15.04
CA LEU A 4 -10.00 14.96 -15.72
C LEU A 4 -9.42 16.36 -15.40
N GLY A 5 -10.05 17.11 -14.49
CA GLY A 5 -9.58 18.46 -14.11
C GLY A 5 -9.64 19.49 -15.24
N VAL A 6 -10.52 19.28 -16.22
CA VAL A 6 -10.56 20.02 -17.49
C VAL A 6 -11.52 21.21 -17.37
N ALA A 7 -11.14 22.23 -16.59
CA ALA A 7 -11.85 23.50 -16.67
C ALA A 7 -11.20 24.32 -17.79
N GLY A 8 -11.91 24.54 -18.90
CA GLY A 8 -11.45 25.42 -19.99
C GLY A 8 -10.70 24.75 -21.15
N VAL A 9 -10.81 23.43 -21.35
CA VAL A 9 -10.30 22.76 -22.56
C VAL A 9 -11.48 22.24 -23.38
N GLU A 10 -11.42 22.42 -24.69
CA GLU A 10 -12.50 22.07 -25.62
C GLU A 10 -12.88 20.58 -25.55
N PRO A 11 -14.18 20.22 -25.65
CA PRO A 11 -14.66 18.83 -25.62
C PRO A 11 -13.96 17.89 -26.60
N GLU A 12 -13.57 18.41 -27.77
CA GLU A 12 -12.85 17.67 -28.82
C GLU A 12 -11.43 17.30 -28.40
N THR A 13 -10.80 18.13 -27.57
CA THR A 13 -9.48 17.86 -27.01
C THR A 13 -9.53 16.81 -25.89
N VAL A 14 -10.64 16.75 -25.16
CA VAL A 14 -10.88 15.66 -24.19
C VAL A 14 -11.02 14.32 -24.92
N ARG A 15 -11.76 14.29 -26.03
CA ARG A 15 -11.89 13.09 -26.89
C ARG A 15 -10.57 12.68 -27.52
N LEU A 16 -9.73 13.65 -27.90
CA LEU A 16 -8.37 13.38 -28.36
C LEU A 16 -7.56 12.65 -27.27
N TRP A 17 -7.64 13.07 -26.02
CA TRP A 17 -6.93 12.40 -24.93
C TRP A 17 -7.46 10.99 -24.65
N GLU A 18 -8.78 10.79 -24.70
CA GLU A 18 -9.39 9.46 -24.57
C GLU A 18 -8.92 8.51 -25.69
N ALA A 19 -8.91 8.98 -26.94
CA ALA A 19 -8.42 8.21 -28.09
C ALA A 19 -6.94 7.82 -27.97
N VAL A 20 -6.11 8.69 -27.38
CA VAL A 20 -4.69 8.39 -27.11
C VAL A 20 -4.56 7.33 -26.02
N ASP A 21 -5.34 7.42 -24.93
CA ASP A 21 -5.31 6.45 -23.84
C ASP A 21 -5.79 5.06 -24.30
N GLU A 22 -6.72 5.01 -25.26
CA GLU A 22 -7.23 3.78 -25.89
C GLU A 22 -6.30 3.21 -26.97
N GLY A 23 -5.33 4.00 -27.44
CA GLY A 23 -4.40 3.59 -28.50
C GLY A 23 -5.00 3.57 -29.91
N ASP A 24 -6.16 4.23 -30.14
CA ASP A 24 -6.79 4.30 -31.47
C ASP A 24 -6.21 5.44 -32.31
N GLU A 25 -5.19 5.13 -33.11
CA GLU A 25 -4.53 6.06 -34.04
C GLU A 25 -5.51 6.73 -35.03
N ALA A 26 -6.52 5.99 -35.50
CA ALA A 26 -7.48 6.52 -36.46
C ALA A 26 -8.42 7.53 -35.79
N ALA A 27 -8.83 7.27 -34.54
CA ALA A 27 -9.58 8.25 -33.74
C ALA A 27 -8.76 9.49 -33.44
N VAL A 28 -7.47 9.34 -33.10
CA VAL A 28 -6.56 10.49 -32.88
C VAL A 28 -6.51 11.38 -34.11
N ARG A 29 -6.30 10.83 -35.31
CA ARG A 29 -6.27 11.62 -36.56
C ARG A 29 -7.60 12.31 -36.85
N ARG A 30 -8.74 11.65 -36.58
CA ARG A 30 -10.07 12.27 -36.74
C ARG A 30 -10.27 13.43 -35.77
N CYS A 31 -9.86 13.28 -34.51
CA CYS A 31 -9.97 14.33 -33.50
C CYS A 31 -9.10 15.54 -33.85
N VAL A 32 -7.86 15.32 -34.29
CA VAL A 32 -6.98 16.39 -34.79
C VAL A 32 -7.60 17.10 -35.99
N ALA A 33 -8.07 16.35 -37.00
CA ALA A 33 -8.70 16.93 -38.19
C ALA A 33 -9.99 17.71 -37.88
N ALA A 34 -10.65 17.39 -36.77
CA ALA A 34 -11.81 18.11 -36.26
C ALA A 34 -11.46 19.41 -35.50
N GLY A 35 -10.17 19.73 -35.31
CA GLY A 35 -9.72 20.95 -34.64
C GLY A 35 -9.30 20.77 -33.18
N ALA A 36 -9.16 19.54 -32.68
CA ALA A 36 -8.69 19.29 -31.31
C ALA A 36 -7.26 19.83 -31.10
N SER A 37 -7.04 20.50 -29.97
CA SER A 37 -5.75 21.11 -29.67
C SER A 37 -4.75 20.06 -29.15
N ALA A 38 -3.78 19.67 -29.97
CA ALA A 38 -2.71 18.76 -29.57
C ALA A 38 -1.77 19.35 -28.49
N SER A 39 -1.66 20.68 -28.41
CA SER A 39 -0.79 21.42 -27.48
C SER A 39 -1.47 21.75 -26.14
N ALA A 40 -2.78 21.54 -26.04
CA ALA A 40 -3.52 21.71 -24.81
C ALA A 40 -2.97 20.79 -23.73
N ALA A 41 -2.82 21.35 -22.53
CA ALA A 41 -2.34 20.66 -21.36
C ALA A 41 -3.44 20.58 -20.31
N ASN A 42 -3.52 19.46 -19.60
CA ASN A 42 -4.37 19.36 -18.41
C ASN A 42 -3.78 20.19 -17.25
N ARG A 43 -4.44 20.17 -16.09
CA ARG A 43 -3.92 20.89 -14.91
C ARG A 43 -2.48 20.51 -14.59
N MET A 44 -2.06 19.27 -14.80
CA MET A 44 -0.70 18.81 -14.51
C MET A 44 0.33 19.21 -15.57
N GLY A 45 -0.04 19.99 -16.59
CA GLY A 45 0.85 20.33 -17.70
C GLY A 45 0.95 19.24 -18.77
N LEU A 46 0.26 18.10 -18.60
CA LEU A 46 0.36 16.96 -19.51
C LEU A 46 -0.46 17.21 -20.78
N THR A 47 0.20 17.07 -21.93
CA THR A 47 -0.41 17.13 -23.28
C THR A 47 -0.76 15.73 -23.79
N ALA A 48 -1.45 15.67 -24.94
CA ALA A 48 -1.70 14.41 -25.65
C ALA A 48 -0.39 13.65 -25.96
N LEU A 49 0.69 14.38 -26.28
CA LEU A 49 2.00 13.82 -26.59
C LEU A 49 2.64 13.14 -25.38
N HIS A 50 2.49 13.69 -24.17
CA HIS A 50 2.98 13.05 -22.94
C HIS A 50 2.29 11.71 -22.67
N ARG A 51 0.99 11.60 -22.98
CA ARG A 51 0.22 10.37 -22.82
C ARG A 51 0.63 9.32 -23.83
N ALA A 52 0.80 9.70 -25.10
CA ALA A 52 1.32 8.82 -26.14
C ALA A 52 2.72 8.31 -25.79
N ALA A 53 3.59 9.17 -25.27
CA ALA A 53 4.91 8.82 -24.77
C ALA A 53 4.85 7.87 -23.56
N ALA A 54 3.91 8.07 -22.64
CA ALA A 54 3.73 7.19 -21.50
C ALA A 54 3.25 5.78 -21.87
N ALA A 55 2.42 5.68 -22.92
CA ALA A 55 1.83 4.45 -23.44
C ALA A 55 2.75 3.68 -24.42
N GLY A 56 3.85 4.30 -24.90
CA GLY A 56 4.75 3.67 -25.87
C GLY A 56 4.20 3.64 -27.31
N ALA A 57 3.17 4.43 -27.62
CA ALA A 57 2.49 4.41 -28.91
C ALA A 57 3.19 5.30 -29.96
N ALA A 58 4.27 4.80 -30.57
CA ALA A 58 5.06 5.56 -31.54
C ALA A 58 4.26 6.11 -32.75
N PRO A 59 3.32 5.38 -33.37
CA PRO A 59 2.51 5.91 -34.47
C PRO A 59 1.66 7.12 -34.06
N ILE A 60 1.09 7.06 -32.85
CA ILE A 60 0.28 8.14 -32.28
C ILE A 60 1.16 9.33 -31.92
N ALA A 61 2.34 9.10 -31.34
CA ALA A 61 3.31 10.15 -31.05
C ALA A 61 3.74 10.89 -32.32
N ARG A 62 4.02 10.18 -33.42
CA ARG A 62 4.34 10.78 -34.74
C ARG A 62 3.18 11.60 -35.29
N ALA A 63 1.96 11.08 -35.23
CA ALA A 63 0.78 11.79 -35.70
C ALA A 63 0.53 13.09 -34.92
N LEU A 64 0.69 13.06 -33.59
CA LEU A 64 0.55 14.25 -32.74
C LEU A 64 1.70 15.25 -32.93
N ALA A 65 2.93 14.77 -33.12
CA ALA A 65 4.11 15.61 -33.29
C ALA A 65 4.09 16.40 -34.61
N ALA A 66 3.57 15.81 -35.70
CA ALA A 66 3.39 16.49 -36.98
C ALA A 66 2.49 17.75 -36.87
N GLU A 67 1.48 17.70 -36.00
CA GLU A 67 0.50 18.76 -35.79
C GLU A 67 0.97 19.85 -34.81
N LEU A 68 1.95 19.52 -33.97
CA LEU A 68 2.50 20.44 -32.97
C LEU A 68 3.52 21.43 -33.55
N GLY A 69 3.97 21.24 -34.80
CA GLY A 69 4.77 22.22 -35.54
C GLY A 69 6.05 22.70 -34.85
N GLY A 70 6.64 21.88 -33.97
CA GLY A 70 7.83 22.22 -33.19
C GLY A 70 7.59 22.48 -31.70
N ALA A 71 6.35 22.45 -31.20
CA ALA A 71 6.05 22.54 -29.76
C ALA A 71 6.16 21.17 -29.05
N LEU A 72 7.22 20.41 -29.34
CA LEU A 72 7.44 19.05 -28.79
C LEU A 72 7.99 19.08 -27.37
N ASP A 73 8.71 20.15 -27.03
CA ASP A 73 9.50 20.27 -25.79
C ASP A 73 8.74 20.93 -24.63
N LYS A 74 7.41 21.01 -24.75
CA LYS A 74 6.57 21.51 -23.68
C LYS A 74 6.69 20.58 -22.48
N GLY A 75 7.20 21.10 -21.36
CA GLY A 75 7.26 20.35 -20.11
C GLY A 75 5.91 20.28 -19.40
N ASP A 76 5.73 19.21 -18.61
CA ASP A 76 4.71 19.15 -17.58
C ASP A 76 5.01 20.10 -16.40
N ARG A 77 4.23 20.04 -15.32
CA ARG A 77 4.42 20.91 -14.14
C ARG A 77 5.80 20.82 -13.47
N VAL A 78 6.52 19.72 -13.66
CA VAL A 78 7.87 19.50 -13.10
C VAL A 78 8.95 19.64 -14.17
N GLY A 79 8.58 20.08 -15.39
CA GLY A 79 9.47 20.31 -16.51
C GLY A 79 9.81 19.06 -17.32
N THR A 80 9.11 17.93 -17.15
CA THR A 80 9.33 16.71 -17.94
C THR A 80 8.72 16.87 -19.32
N THR A 81 9.51 16.72 -20.37
CA THR A 81 9.01 16.68 -21.76
C THR A 81 8.45 15.30 -22.11
N ALA A 82 7.70 15.19 -23.20
CA ALA A 82 7.24 13.90 -23.71
C ALA A 82 8.41 12.94 -24.01
N LEU A 83 9.53 13.46 -24.50
CA LEU A 83 10.77 12.71 -24.69
C LEU A 83 11.32 12.16 -23.36
N GLY A 84 11.32 12.97 -22.30
CA GLY A 84 11.72 12.53 -20.96
C GLY A 84 10.82 11.43 -20.38
N VAL A 85 9.51 11.51 -20.63
CA VAL A 85 8.54 10.46 -20.22
C VAL A 85 8.80 9.15 -20.95
N ALA A 86 9.03 9.19 -22.27
CA ALA A 86 9.35 7.99 -23.06
C ALA A 86 10.69 7.37 -22.64
N ALA A 87 11.70 8.21 -22.41
CA ALA A 87 13.04 7.82 -21.99
C ALA A 87 13.05 7.13 -20.62
N GLY A 88 12.33 7.66 -19.63
CA GLY A 88 12.23 7.08 -18.29
C GLY A 88 11.36 5.81 -18.20
N ARG A 89 10.58 5.49 -19.25
CA ARG A 89 9.75 4.27 -19.35
C ARG A 89 10.31 3.22 -20.30
N GLY A 90 11.41 3.52 -21.00
CA GLY A 90 12.10 2.58 -21.88
C GLY A 90 11.47 2.41 -23.27
N HIS A 91 10.65 3.38 -23.71
CA HIS A 91 9.97 3.33 -25.00
C HIS A 91 10.87 3.84 -26.13
N THR A 92 11.90 3.07 -26.50
CA THR A 92 12.94 3.46 -27.47
C THR A 92 12.37 3.92 -28.81
N SER A 93 11.35 3.24 -29.33
CA SER A 93 10.70 3.58 -30.61
C SER A 93 9.99 4.95 -30.58
N VAL A 94 9.50 5.38 -29.42
CA VAL A 94 8.93 6.72 -29.25
C VAL A 94 10.02 7.77 -29.09
N VAL A 95 11.09 7.44 -28.36
CA VAL A 95 12.28 8.32 -28.24
C VAL A 95 12.85 8.63 -29.62
N GLU A 96 13.14 7.61 -30.42
CA GLU A 96 13.64 7.76 -31.79
C GLU A 96 12.68 8.59 -32.65
N ALA A 97 11.38 8.31 -32.58
CA ALA A 97 10.38 9.05 -33.33
C ALA A 97 10.31 10.55 -32.97
N LEU A 98 10.45 10.89 -31.69
CA LEU A 98 10.45 12.28 -31.23
C LEU A 98 11.73 13.01 -31.63
N LEU A 99 12.90 12.35 -31.53
CA LEU A 99 14.19 12.90 -31.94
C LEU A 99 14.27 13.15 -33.45
N GLU A 100 13.78 12.21 -34.27
CA GLU A 100 13.68 12.38 -35.74
C GLU A 100 12.81 13.58 -36.14
N LEU A 101 11.83 13.92 -35.31
CA LEU A 101 10.94 15.07 -35.51
C LEU A 101 11.47 16.36 -34.86
N GLY A 102 12.68 16.33 -34.31
CA GLY A 102 13.39 17.50 -33.78
C GLY A 102 13.05 17.88 -32.34
N ALA A 103 12.62 16.92 -31.50
CA ALA A 103 12.45 17.17 -30.06
C ALA A 103 13.81 17.34 -29.37
N ASP A 104 13.97 18.41 -28.58
CA ASP A 104 15.19 18.68 -27.84
C ASP A 104 15.28 17.82 -26.57
N ALA A 105 16.40 17.13 -26.40
CA ALA A 105 16.70 16.36 -25.19
C ALA A 105 17.31 17.18 -24.04
N ALA A 106 17.60 18.48 -24.27
CA ALA A 106 18.29 19.37 -23.32
C ALA A 106 17.42 20.03 -22.26
N PRO A 107 16.09 20.21 -22.44
CA PRO A 107 15.23 20.75 -21.41
C PRO A 107 15.43 20.00 -20.09
N ARG A 108 15.50 20.80 -19.02
CA ARG A 108 15.72 20.32 -17.67
C ARG A 108 14.45 20.39 -16.87
N ARG A 109 14.22 19.35 -16.11
CA ARG A 109 13.23 19.32 -15.04
C ARG A 109 13.62 20.27 -13.89
N GLU A 110 12.71 20.44 -12.96
CA GLU A 110 12.94 21.19 -11.73
C GLU A 110 14.07 20.61 -10.86
N ASP A 111 14.40 19.33 -10.96
CA ASP A 111 15.55 18.71 -10.30
C ASP A 111 16.87 18.88 -11.09
N GLY A 112 16.82 19.52 -12.27
CA GLY A 112 17.96 19.68 -13.16
C GLY A 112 18.21 18.47 -14.08
N ALA A 113 17.44 17.39 -13.96
CA ALA A 113 17.57 16.19 -14.77
C ALA A 113 17.06 16.41 -16.20
N THR A 114 17.72 15.78 -17.17
CA THR A 114 17.33 15.74 -18.59
C THR A 114 16.74 14.37 -18.96
N ALA A 115 16.21 14.22 -20.18
CA ALA A 115 15.75 12.92 -20.68
C ALA A 115 16.83 11.81 -20.60
N LEU A 116 18.10 12.18 -20.79
CA LEU A 116 19.24 11.25 -20.66
C LEU A 116 19.43 10.77 -19.21
N HIS A 117 19.27 11.64 -18.21
CA HIS A 117 19.32 11.26 -16.80
C HIS A 117 18.22 10.23 -16.48
N LEU A 118 16.99 10.49 -16.96
CA LEU A 118 15.85 9.60 -16.73
C LEU A 118 16.06 8.22 -17.38
N ALA A 119 16.59 8.17 -18.60
CA ALA A 119 16.93 6.90 -19.26
C ALA A 119 18.02 6.12 -18.50
N CYS A 120 19.07 6.80 -18.04
CA CYS A 120 20.16 6.19 -17.29
C CYS A 120 19.74 5.69 -15.90
N ALA A 121 18.98 6.50 -15.16
CA ALA A 121 18.48 6.14 -13.83
C ALA A 121 17.51 4.94 -13.87
N ALA A 122 16.67 4.87 -14.92
CA ALA A 122 15.76 3.73 -15.15
C ALA A 122 16.44 2.53 -15.84
N GLY A 123 17.70 2.67 -16.26
CA GLY A 123 18.47 1.60 -16.88
C GLY A 123 18.11 1.26 -18.32
N HIS A 124 17.45 2.17 -19.04
CA HIS A 124 17.00 1.98 -20.41
C HIS A 124 18.11 2.34 -21.42
N VAL A 125 19.08 1.43 -21.56
CA VAL A 125 20.29 1.60 -22.39
C VAL A 125 19.97 2.03 -23.83
N GLY A 126 18.97 1.41 -24.47
CA GLY A 126 18.58 1.74 -25.85
C GLY A 126 18.08 3.19 -26.01
N CYS A 127 17.30 3.69 -25.05
CA CYS A 127 16.84 5.08 -25.04
C CYS A 127 18.00 6.06 -24.84
N ALA A 128 18.91 5.74 -23.92
CA ALA A 128 20.08 6.58 -23.65
C ALA A 128 21.01 6.68 -24.87
N LEU A 129 21.25 5.56 -25.57
CA LEU A 129 22.03 5.54 -26.81
C LEU A 129 21.34 6.31 -27.94
N ALA A 130 20.02 6.20 -28.08
CA ALA A 130 19.26 6.97 -29.08
C ALA A 130 19.40 8.48 -28.85
N ILE A 131 19.29 8.94 -27.60
CA ILE A 131 19.47 10.35 -27.23
C ILE A 131 20.91 10.83 -27.49
N LEU A 132 21.91 10.01 -27.22
CA LEU A 132 23.32 10.38 -27.46
C LEU A 132 23.68 10.47 -28.95
N ARG A 133 23.09 9.62 -29.79
CA ARG A 133 23.32 9.63 -31.25
C ARG A 133 22.84 10.91 -31.91
N GLU A 134 21.72 11.45 -31.46
CA GLU A 134 21.16 12.71 -31.98
C GLU A 134 22.01 13.93 -31.57
N ARG A 135 22.68 13.88 -30.41
CA ARG A 135 23.51 14.96 -29.89
C ARG A 135 24.94 15.03 -30.44
N GLY A 136 25.39 14.01 -31.16
CA GLY A 136 26.78 13.86 -31.60
C GLY A 136 27.74 13.52 -30.45
N GLU A 137 28.96 13.09 -30.79
CA GLU A 137 29.96 12.60 -29.83
C GLU A 137 30.56 13.69 -28.90
N ASP A 138 30.35 14.98 -29.20
CA ASP A 138 30.84 16.15 -28.44
C ASP A 138 29.80 16.74 -27.46
N ALA A 139 29.13 15.88 -26.71
CA ALA A 139 28.01 16.28 -25.86
C ALA A 139 28.45 16.93 -24.53
N ALA A 140 28.76 18.24 -24.54
CA ALA A 140 28.93 19.05 -23.33
C ALA A 140 27.71 18.97 -22.37
N GLY A 141 26.52 18.64 -22.90
CA GLY A 141 25.29 18.39 -22.14
C GLY A 141 25.14 16.99 -21.53
N ALA A 142 25.92 16.00 -21.97
CA ALA A 142 25.84 14.60 -21.48
C ALA A 142 26.66 14.36 -20.20
N ALA A 143 27.55 15.28 -19.86
CA ALA A 143 28.33 15.29 -18.62
C ALA A 143 27.71 16.15 -17.52
N VAL A 144 26.63 16.90 -17.81
CA VAL A 144 26.11 17.85 -16.87
C VAL A 144 25.39 17.13 -15.74
N ALA A 145 25.76 17.47 -14.51
CA ALA A 145 25.05 17.04 -13.33
C ALA A 145 23.66 17.68 -13.18
N ASP A 146 22.77 16.92 -12.56
CA ASP A 146 21.53 17.43 -11.98
C ASP A 146 21.79 18.33 -10.75
N ARG A 147 20.74 18.82 -10.08
CA ARG A 147 20.88 19.68 -8.89
C ARG A 147 21.44 18.96 -7.67
N GLU A 148 21.45 17.62 -7.68
CA GLU A 148 22.02 16.80 -6.62
C GLU A 148 23.51 16.48 -6.89
N GLY A 149 24.04 16.87 -8.05
CA GLY A 149 25.43 16.68 -8.43
C GLY A 149 25.70 15.39 -9.18
N PHE A 150 24.67 14.61 -9.54
CA PHE A 150 24.83 13.34 -10.25
C PHE A 150 24.76 13.54 -11.76
N SER A 151 25.76 13.01 -12.46
CA SER A 151 25.76 12.93 -13.92
C SER A 151 24.94 11.72 -14.42
N PRO A 152 24.58 11.67 -15.71
CA PRO A 152 23.91 10.50 -16.28
C PRO A 152 24.71 9.20 -16.10
N LEU A 153 26.04 9.27 -16.06
CA LEU A 153 26.89 8.12 -15.77
C LEU A 153 26.72 7.62 -14.33
N ASP A 154 26.65 8.54 -13.37
CA ASP A 154 26.48 8.17 -11.96
C ASP A 154 25.12 7.48 -11.73
N HIS A 155 24.06 8.00 -12.38
CA HIS A 155 22.74 7.36 -12.40
C HIS A 155 22.76 5.97 -13.04
N LEU A 156 23.49 5.80 -14.15
CA LEU A 156 23.64 4.51 -14.83
C LEU A 156 24.39 3.47 -13.96
N GLU A 157 25.38 3.90 -13.17
CA GLU A 157 26.12 3.03 -12.25
C GLU A 157 25.28 2.61 -11.05
N GLN A 158 24.38 3.48 -10.58
CA GLN A 158 23.43 3.18 -9.50
C GLN A 158 22.26 2.28 -9.95
N ALA A 159 21.92 2.26 -11.24
CA ALA A 159 20.73 1.61 -11.79
C ALA A 159 20.69 0.06 -11.73
N GLY A 160 21.69 -0.62 -11.15
CA GLY A 160 21.58 -2.05 -10.83
C GLY A 160 21.19 -2.98 -11.98
N LEU A 161 21.74 -2.76 -13.19
CA LEU A 161 21.29 -3.34 -14.45
C LEU A 161 21.48 -4.86 -14.53
N LYS A 162 20.39 -5.63 -14.39
CA LYS A 162 20.36 -7.09 -14.64
C LYS A 162 19.65 -7.36 -15.98
N GLY A 163 20.35 -7.97 -16.94
CA GLY A 163 19.76 -8.40 -18.22
C GLY A 163 19.86 -7.40 -19.39
N ALA A 164 20.57 -6.28 -19.23
CA ALA A 164 20.87 -5.38 -20.35
C ALA A 164 21.90 -6.00 -21.30
N ASP A 165 21.82 -5.69 -22.60
CA ASP A 165 22.82 -6.08 -23.58
C ASP A 165 24.20 -5.53 -23.16
N ALA A 166 25.11 -6.45 -22.83
CA ALA A 166 26.43 -6.12 -22.30
C ALA A 166 27.26 -5.28 -23.27
N ALA A 167 27.05 -5.45 -24.59
CA ALA A 167 27.76 -4.68 -25.61
C ALA A 167 27.26 -3.23 -25.66
N GLN A 168 25.93 -3.04 -25.69
CA GLN A 168 25.31 -1.71 -25.69
C GLN A 168 25.57 -0.96 -24.38
N LEU A 169 25.59 -1.66 -23.26
CA LEU A 169 25.92 -1.06 -21.96
C LEU A 169 27.38 -0.63 -21.88
N ALA A 170 28.31 -1.43 -22.43
CA ALA A 170 29.71 -1.07 -22.52
C ALA A 170 29.92 0.16 -23.43
N GLU A 171 29.24 0.19 -24.57
CA GLU A 171 29.22 1.35 -25.49
C GLU A 171 28.73 2.61 -24.77
N LEU A 172 27.57 2.53 -24.11
CA LEU A 172 26.97 3.66 -23.38
C LEU A 172 27.89 4.19 -22.28
N ARG A 173 28.45 3.30 -21.45
CA ARG A 173 29.41 3.68 -20.39
C ARG A 173 30.64 4.37 -20.97
N ALA A 174 31.20 3.81 -22.05
CA ALA A 174 32.38 4.38 -22.68
C ALA A 174 32.08 5.78 -23.25
N THR A 175 30.92 5.97 -23.88
CA THR A 175 30.48 7.26 -24.43
C THR A 175 30.24 8.30 -23.34
N LEU A 176 29.55 7.96 -22.26
CA LEU A 176 29.32 8.88 -21.13
C LEU A 176 30.62 9.22 -20.37
N ALA A 177 31.54 8.25 -20.22
CA ALA A 177 32.84 8.48 -19.62
C ALA A 177 33.71 9.44 -20.46
N ARG A 178 33.69 9.30 -21.79
CA ARG A 178 34.36 10.24 -22.71
C ARG A 178 33.75 11.64 -22.62
N ALA A 179 32.42 11.75 -22.60
CA ALA A 179 31.74 13.04 -22.44
C ALA A 179 32.08 13.72 -21.11
N ARG A 180 32.15 12.96 -20.00
CA ARG A 180 32.57 13.45 -18.68
C ARG A 180 34.01 13.96 -18.68
N ALA A 181 34.92 13.23 -19.34
CA ALA A 181 36.32 13.64 -19.47
C ALA A 181 36.47 14.92 -20.31
N ALA A 182 35.69 15.06 -21.39
CA ALA A 182 35.68 16.27 -22.22
C ALA A 182 35.13 17.50 -21.48
N GLY A 183 34.11 17.32 -20.61
CA GLY A 183 33.56 18.39 -19.78
C GLY A 183 34.51 18.91 -18.69
N ALA A 184 35.38 18.06 -18.15
CA ALA A 184 36.36 18.45 -17.12
C ALA A 184 37.50 19.34 -17.64
N VAL A 185 37.82 19.27 -18.94
CA VAL A 185 38.86 20.11 -19.58
C VAL A 185 38.41 21.57 -19.77
N GLY A 186 37.10 21.85 -19.65
CA GLY A 186 36.52 23.18 -19.81
C GLY A 186 36.58 24.09 -18.57
N ASP A 187 36.86 23.55 -17.37
CA ASP A 187 36.64 24.24 -16.08
C ASP A 187 37.94 24.73 -15.38
N GLU A 188 39.11 24.60 -16.02
CA GLU A 188 40.40 25.06 -15.45
C GLU A 188 40.71 26.56 -15.66
N ARG A 189 39.70 27.41 -15.92
CA ARG A 189 39.88 28.88 -15.98
C ARG A 189 38.88 29.62 -15.10
N GLY A 190 38.92 29.37 -13.80
CA GLY A 190 38.15 30.13 -12.80
C GLY A 190 38.63 29.85 -11.39
N GLY A 191 39.71 30.50 -10.98
CA GLY A 191 40.43 30.20 -9.74
C GLY A 191 39.79 30.66 -8.43
N GLY A 192 40.44 30.20 -7.35
CA GLY A 192 40.31 30.67 -5.96
C GLY A 192 39.57 29.65 -5.08
N GLY A 193 40.22 28.76 -4.36
CA GLY A 193 41.32 29.01 -3.41
C GLY A 193 40.73 29.13 -2.00
N GLY A 194 40.84 28.06 -1.19
CA GLY A 194 40.35 28.07 0.18
C GLY A 194 40.43 26.71 0.86
N GLY A 195 41.66 26.26 1.15
CA GLY A 195 41.89 25.15 2.09
C GLY A 195 41.52 25.55 3.52
N GLY A 196 41.05 24.58 4.31
CA GLY A 196 40.72 24.80 5.72
C GLY A 196 40.49 23.48 6.44
N ALA A 197 41.45 23.11 7.29
CA ALA A 197 41.55 21.88 8.04
C ALA A 197 40.36 21.60 8.98
N ALA A 198 40.10 20.30 9.20
CA ALA A 198 39.27 19.79 10.28
C ALA A 198 39.91 20.04 11.67
N PRO A 199 39.10 20.17 12.73
CA PRO A 199 39.53 19.74 14.04
C PRO A 199 38.55 18.78 14.74
N SER A 200 39.17 17.72 15.26
CA SER A 200 38.98 16.92 16.47
C SER A 200 37.76 17.19 17.39
N ALA A 201 37.16 16.08 17.83
CA ALA A 201 36.16 15.96 18.88
C ALA A 201 36.67 16.38 20.29
N PRO A 202 35.76 16.73 21.23
CA PRO A 202 36.06 16.73 22.65
C PRO A 202 35.28 15.67 23.44
N SER A 203 35.96 15.22 24.48
CA SER A 203 35.65 14.22 25.51
C SER A 203 34.56 14.63 26.52
N ALA A 204 33.91 13.63 27.11
CA ALA A 204 32.91 13.73 28.18
C ALA A 204 33.50 14.14 29.56
N PRO A 205 32.70 14.72 30.47
CA PRO A 205 33.00 14.80 31.90
C PRO A 205 32.07 13.90 32.77
N PRO A 206 32.42 13.67 34.06
CA PRO A 206 31.98 12.50 34.84
C PRO A 206 30.76 12.72 35.74
N LEU A 207 30.23 11.59 36.21
CA LEU A 207 29.17 11.38 37.19
C LEU A 207 29.64 11.68 38.63
N ASP A 208 28.83 12.41 39.41
CA ASP A 208 28.45 12.04 40.79
C ASP A 208 27.50 13.05 41.43
N ALA A 209 26.32 12.58 41.86
CA ALA A 209 25.49 13.19 42.91
C ALA A 209 24.51 12.13 43.50
N PRO A 210 24.26 12.11 44.82
CA PRO A 210 23.64 10.99 45.55
C PRO A 210 22.10 10.89 45.42
N PRO A 211 21.48 9.74 45.77
CA PRO A 211 20.07 9.47 45.49
C PRO A 211 19.12 10.19 46.45
N ALA A 212 18.13 10.89 45.89
CA ALA A 212 16.99 11.43 46.63
C ALA A 212 15.97 10.32 46.96
N SER A 213 15.41 10.38 48.17
CA SER A 213 14.46 9.43 48.75
C SER A 213 13.16 9.27 47.94
N PRO A 214 12.48 8.10 48.00
CA PRO A 214 11.28 7.85 47.23
C PRO A 214 10.08 8.65 47.75
N PRO A 215 9.22 9.21 46.87
CA PRO A 215 7.99 9.89 47.30
C PRO A 215 6.95 8.89 47.80
N ARG A 216 6.20 9.29 48.85
CA ARG A 216 5.07 8.56 49.42
C ARG A 216 3.95 8.32 48.39
N PRO A 217 3.20 7.21 48.50
CA PRO A 217 2.06 6.94 47.62
C PRO A 217 0.89 7.91 47.91
N PRO A 218 0.16 8.36 46.87
CA PRO A 218 -1.05 9.17 47.06
C PRO A 218 -2.20 8.33 47.64
N PRO A 219 -3.14 8.95 48.37
CA PRO A 219 -4.32 8.26 48.89
C PRO A 219 -5.26 7.79 47.76
N PRO A 220 -6.06 6.73 47.98
CA PRO A 220 -6.94 6.17 46.95
C PRO A 220 -8.02 7.18 46.57
N ALA A 221 -8.09 7.50 45.28
CA ALA A 221 -9.11 8.38 44.72
C ALA A 221 -10.48 7.68 44.72
N ALA A 222 -11.49 8.43 45.17
CA ALA A 222 -12.89 8.04 45.16
C ALA A 222 -13.38 7.74 43.74
N THR A 223 -14.29 6.76 43.64
CA THR A 223 -15.06 6.41 42.44
C THR A 223 -15.71 7.64 41.79
N PRO A 224 -15.49 7.93 40.50
CA PRO A 224 -16.19 9.02 39.83
C PRO A 224 -17.67 8.64 39.57
N PRO A 225 -18.60 9.60 39.69
CA PRO A 225 -20.01 9.39 39.37
C PRO A 225 -20.24 9.31 37.86
N ASP A 226 -21.35 8.68 37.49
CA ASP A 226 -21.84 8.37 36.13
C ASP A 226 -21.43 9.37 35.04
N ALA A 227 -20.81 8.83 33.98
CA ALA A 227 -20.42 9.57 32.79
C ALA A 227 -21.65 10.12 32.04
N PRO A 228 -21.63 11.40 31.60
CA PRO A 228 -22.70 11.96 30.78
C PRO A 228 -22.71 11.33 29.38
N PRO A 229 -23.86 11.30 28.68
CA PRO A 229 -24.00 10.68 27.37
C PRO A 229 -23.12 11.36 26.31
N ALA A 230 -22.65 10.53 25.38
CA ALA A 230 -21.66 10.84 24.35
C ALA A 230 -21.90 12.16 23.61
N ALA A 231 -20.83 12.97 23.53
CA ALA A 231 -20.78 14.20 22.77
C ALA A 231 -20.91 13.94 21.25
N PRO A 232 -21.45 14.90 20.46
CA PRO A 232 -21.59 14.78 19.01
C PRO A 232 -20.22 14.64 18.30
N PRO A 233 -20.18 14.22 17.02
CA PRO A 233 -18.94 13.99 16.30
C PRO A 233 -18.02 15.22 16.33
N ALA A 234 -16.78 15.05 16.81
CA ALA A 234 -15.81 16.13 16.91
C ALA A 234 -15.49 16.65 15.49
N ALA A 235 -16.02 17.83 15.17
CA ALA A 235 -15.63 18.56 13.98
C ALA A 235 -14.10 18.76 13.98
N LEU A 236 -13.49 18.86 12.79
CA LEU A 236 -12.08 19.22 12.66
C LEU A 236 -11.76 20.44 13.52
N PRO A 237 -10.63 20.44 14.24
CA PRO A 237 -10.48 21.28 15.41
C PRO A 237 -10.43 22.78 15.04
N ALA A 238 -11.01 23.61 15.92
CA ALA A 238 -10.80 25.05 15.89
C ALA A 238 -9.31 25.38 16.12
N ILE A 239 -8.86 26.56 15.64
CA ILE A 239 -7.45 26.95 15.61
C ILE A 239 -6.85 26.96 17.03
N ALA A 240 -5.73 26.25 17.23
CA ALA A 240 -4.98 26.22 18.50
C ALA A 240 -4.41 27.59 18.92
N PRO A 241 -3.99 27.75 20.18
CA PRO A 241 -3.19 28.89 20.60
C PRO A 241 -1.93 29.05 19.73
N PRO A 242 -1.43 30.29 19.55
CA PRO A 242 -0.28 30.56 18.69
C PRO A 242 0.94 29.70 19.06
N LEU A 243 1.79 29.45 18.08
CA LEU A 243 3.03 28.70 18.29
C LEU A 243 3.96 29.51 19.20
N SER A 244 4.49 28.87 20.23
CA SER A 244 5.59 29.43 21.01
C SER A 244 6.85 29.57 20.14
N PRO A 245 7.83 30.41 20.54
CA PRO A 245 9.10 30.50 19.82
C PRO A 245 9.85 29.17 19.68
N ALA A 246 9.71 28.28 20.68
CA ALA A 246 10.30 26.94 20.64
C ALA A 246 9.62 26.05 19.59
N GLU A 247 8.29 26.05 19.55
CA GLU A 247 7.52 25.34 18.52
C GLU A 247 7.79 25.91 17.12
N GLY A 248 7.89 27.24 16.99
CA GLY A 248 8.21 27.90 15.73
C GLY A 248 9.57 27.48 15.16
N ARG A 249 10.59 27.35 16.00
CA ARG A 249 11.90 26.81 15.59
C ARG A 249 11.83 25.32 15.22
N ARG A 250 11.15 24.51 16.03
CA ARG A 250 11.03 23.06 15.83
C ARG A 250 10.31 22.73 14.52
N TYR A 251 9.22 23.42 14.23
CA TYR A 251 8.38 23.17 13.04
C TYR A 251 8.74 24.05 11.85
N ALA A 252 9.88 24.77 11.88
CA ALA A 252 10.25 25.75 10.86
C ALA A 252 10.16 25.19 9.43
N ARG A 253 10.52 23.93 9.20
CA ARG A 253 10.41 23.28 7.87
C ARG A 253 8.97 23.02 7.45
N HIS A 254 8.07 22.72 8.37
CA HIS A 254 6.63 22.61 8.07
C HIS A 254 6.02 23.98 7.75
N LEU A 255 6.44 25.03 8.45
CA LEU A 255 5.93 26.39 8.23
C LEU A 255 6.25 26.93 6.83
N LEU A 256 7.26 26.39 6.16
CA LEU A 256 7.64 26.74 4.79
C LEU A 256 6.82 26.00 3.73
N LEU A 257 6.12 24.92 4.09
CA LEU A 257 5.33 24.15 3.14
C LEU A 257 4.04 24.92 2.80
N PRO A 258 3.74 25.23 1.52
CA PRO A 258 2.58 26.04 1.15
C PRO A 258 1.24 25.48 1.65
N ASP A 259 1.08 24.16 1.61
CA ASP A 259 -0.15 23.49 2.04
C ASP A 259 -0.24 23.30 3.56
N VAL A 260 0.85 23.50 4.31
CA VAL A 260 0.86 23.41 5.77
C VAL A 260 0.88 24.81 6.37
N GLY A 261 1.99 25.52 6.24
CA GLY A 261 2.18 26.85 6.81
C GLY A 261 1.91 26.92 8.31
N VAL A 262 1.72 28.14 8.82
CA VAL A 262 1.37 28.37 10.23
C VAL A 262 -0.01 27.80 10.56
N ARG A 263 -0.99 27.96 9.65
CA ARG A 263 -2.37 27.51 9.87
C ARG A 263 -2.47 25.99 9.99
N GLY A 264 -1.79 25.25 9.12
CA GLY A 264 -1.73 23.79 9.17
C GLY A 264 -1.03 23.29 10.43
N GLN A 265 0.08 23.92 10.82
CA GLN A 265 0.77 23.54 12.05
C GLN A 265 -0.09 23.80 13.32
N LEU A 266 -0.84 24.90 13.37
CA LEU A 266 -1.81 25.15 14.45
C LEU A 266 -2.95 24.12 14.45
N ARG A 267 -3.36 23.65 13.28
CA ARG A 267 -4.37 22.60 13.15
C ARG A 267 -3.85 21.26 13.67
N LEU A 268 -2.60 20.90 13.35
CA LEU A 268 -1.95 19.71 13.93
C LEU A 268 -1.86 19.82 15.46
N LYS A 269 -1.46 20.99 15.98
CA LYS A 269 -1.41 21.27 17.42
C LYS A 269 -2.78 21.19 18.11
N ALA A 270 -3.88 21.45 17.39
CA ALA A 270 -5.23 21.31 17.91
C ALA A 270 -5.79 19.88 17.82
N SER A 271 -5.14 19.02 17.03
CA SER A 271 -5.66 17.71 16.66
C SER A 271 -5.35 16.63 17.72
N THR A 272 -6.27 15.68 17.82
CA THR A 272 -6.18 14.51 18.70
C THR A 272 -6.30 13.24 17.87
N VAL A 273 -5.42 12.27 18.11
CA VAL A 273 -5.38 10.99 17.37
C VAL A 273 -5.44 9.84 18.36
N LEU A 274 -6.21 8.81 18.02
CA LEU A 274 -6.18 7.51 18.70
C LEU A 274 -5.29 6.56 17.88
N VAL A 275 -4.23 6.03 18.49
CA VAL A 275 -3.37 5.00 17.91
C VAL A 275 -3.60 3.69 18.65
N VAL A 276 -4.02 2.66 17.93
CA VAL A 276 -4.33 1.34 18.48
C VAL A 276 -3.18 0.38 18.17
N GLY A 277 -2.36 0.09 19.17
CA GLY A 277 -1.15 -0.73 19.05
C GLY A 277 0.13 0.12 18.98
N ALA A 278 1.08 -0.20 19.87
CA ALA A 278 2.43 0.34 19.93
C ALA A 278 3.47 -0.61 19.30
N GLY A 279 3.02 -1.53 18.43
CA GLY A 279 3.85 -2.54 17.80
C GLY A 279 4.67 -2.04 16.59
N GLY A 280 4.88 -2.91 15.61
CA GLY A 280 5.73 -2.62 14.45
C GLY A 280 5.15 -1.51 13.56
N LEU A 281 3.84 -1.52 13.33
CA LEU A 281 3.12 -0.45 12.63
C LEU A 281 3.01 0.82 13.47
N GLY A 282 2.71 0.66 14.76
CA GLY A 282 2.53 1.77 15.69
C GLY A 282 3.81 2.58 15.91
N SER A 283 4.97 1.94 15.90
CA SER A 283 6.26 2.58 16.14
C SER A 283 6.54 3.79 15.23
N PRO A 284 6.60 3.65 13.89
CA PRO A 284 6.77 4.79 12.99
C PRO A 284 5.59 5.78 13.06
N VAL A 285 4.34 5.31 13.22
CA VAL A 285 3.17 6.20 13.35
C VAL A 285 3.36 7.17 14.51
N LEU A 286 3.68 6.63 15.68
CA LEU A 286 3.87 7.41 16.90
C LEU A 286 5.02 8.40 16.75
N LEU A 287 6.17 7.96 16.24
CA LEU A 287 7.35 8.80 16.03
C LEU A 287 7.06 9.94 15.05
N TYR A 288 6.44 9.67 13.90
CA TYR A 288 6.17 10.70 12.89
C TYR A 288 5.06 11.67 13.30
N LEU A 289 4.00 11.19 13.97
CA LEU A 289 2.96 12.08 14.50
C LEU A 289 3.51 13.01 15.57
N ALA A 290 4.35 12.49 16.48
CA ALA A 290 4.97 13.31 17.50
C ALA A 290 5.97 14.30 16.89
N ALA A 291 6.81 13.87 15.93
CA ALA A 291 7.72 14.76 15.22
C ALA A 291 6.97 15.87 14.47
N ALA A 292 5.81 15.56 13.88
CA ALA A 292 4.97 16.52 13.17
C ALA A 292 4.27 17.53 14.09
N GLY A 293 4.27 17.31 15.41
CA GLY A 293 3.69 18.23 16.38
C GLY A 293 2.18 18.09 16.51
N ILE A 294 1.67 16.86 16.49
CA ILE A 294 0.28 16.58 16.83
C ILE A 294 -0.04 17.06 18.25
N GLY A 295 -1.24 17.61 18.48
CA GLY A 295 -1.63 18.14 19.78
C GLY A 295 -1.70 17.08 20.87
N ALA A 296 -2.39 15.98 20.59
CA ALA A 296 -2.48 14.85 21.51
C ALA A 296 -2.56 13.49 20.82
N VAL A 297 -1.96 12.49 21.47
CA VAL A 297 -2.02 11.07 21.10
C VAL A 297 -2.58 10.29 22.27
N THR A 298 -3.72 9.64 22.08
CA THR A 298 -4.19 8.56 22.95
C THR A 298 -3.64 7.26 22.40
N LEU A 299 -2.80 6.56 23.17
CA LEU A 299 -2.14 5.33 22.75
C LEU A 299 -2.71 4.14 23.52
N CYS A 300 -3.25 3.15 22.83
CA CYS A 300 -3.89 1.98 23.41
C CYS A 300 -3.10 0.70 23.06
N ASP A 301 -2.52 0.04 24.07
CA ASP A 301 -1.82 -1.25 23.92
C ASP A 301 -1.72 -1.92 25.32
N ASP A 302 -1.94 -3.23 25.40
CA ASP A 302 -1.88 -3.99 26.66
C ASP A 302 -0.61 -4.83 26.83
N ASP A 303 0.25 -4.91 25.82
CA ASP A 303 1.44 -5.75 25.81
C ASP A 303 2.64 -5.09 26.53
N VAL A 304 3.67 -5.91 26.72
CA VAL A 304 5.01 -5.51 27.16
C VAL A 304 6.01 -5.55 26.03
N VAL A 305 7.10 -4.80 26.18
CA VAL A 305 8.23 -4.80 25.24
C VAL A 305 9.00 -6.11 25.39
N GLU A 306 9.17 -6.81 24.27
CA GLU A 306 9.93 -8.05 24.20
C GLU A 306 11.10 -7.90 23.24
N GLU A 307 12.23 -8.54 23.54
CA GLU A 307 13.45 -8.45 22.74
C GLU A 307 13.26 -8.94 21.29
N SER A 308 12.51 -10.04 21.11
CA SER A 308 12.12 -10.61 19.81
C SER A 308 11.39 -9.62 18.90
N ASN A 309 10.79 -8.58 19.48
CA ASN A 309 10.01 -7.59 18.76
C ASN A 309 10.80 -6.33 18.38
N LEU A 310 11.98 -6.11 18.96
CA LEU A 310 12.79 -4.90 18.73
C LEU A 310 13.27 -4.75 17.29
N GLN A 311 13.36 -5.85 16.52
CA GLN A 311 13.74 -5.82 15.09
C GLN A 311 12.78 -4.99 14.21
N ARG A 312 11.55 -4.72 14.69
CA ARG A 312 10.54 -3.93 13.98
C ARG A 312 9.85 -2.85 14.82
N GLN A 313 9.97 -2.91 16.15
CA GLN A 313 9.30 -1.98 17.07
C GLN A 313 10.26 -0.85 17.49
N VAL A 314 10.61 -0.01 16.53
CA VAL A 314 11.69 0.98 16.64
C VAL A 314 11.41 2.15 17.61
N VAL A 315 10.18 2.27 18.13
CA VAL A 315 9.87 3.22 19.22
C VAL A 315 10.39 2.73 20.57
N HIS A 316 10.68 1.43 20.69
CA HIS A 316 11.20 0.79 21.90
C HIS A 316 12.71 0.57 21.80
N SER A 317 13.32 0.22 22.93
CA SER A 317 14.75 -0.10 23.00
C SER A 317 15.01 -1.29 23.92
N VAL A 318 16.22 -1.83 23.85
CA VAL A 318 16.73 -2.88 24.76
C VAL A 318 16.57 -2.47 26.23
N ARG A 319 16.72 -1.18 26.56
CA ARG A 319 16.57 -0.65 27.93
C ARG A 319 15.14 -0.71 28.46
N THR A 320 14.16 -0.87 27.57
CA THR A 320 12.73 -0.87 27.90
C THR A 320 12.09 -2.25 27.83
N VAL A 321 12.88 -3.30 27.55
CA VAL A 321 12.40 -4.69 27.58
C VAL A 321 11.79 -5.00 28.96
N GLY A 322 10.62 -5.64 28.96
CA GLY A 322 9.82 -5.92 30.15
C GLY A 322 8.93 -4.77 30.64
N GLN A 323 9.12 -3.55 30.13
CA GLN A 323 8.18 -2.44 30.39
C GLN A 323 6.94 -2.58 29.53
N ARG A 324 5.82 -1.96 29.93
CA ARG A 324 4.62 -1.90 29.08
C ARG A 324 4.93 -1.09 27.82
N LYS A 325 4.42 -1.53 26.67
CA LYS A 325 4.69 -0.85 25.40
C LYS A 325 4.22 0.60 25.43
N VAL A 326 3.04 0.88 25.99
CA VAL A 326 2.52 2.25 26.09
C VAL A 326 3.40 3.19 26.91
N ASP A 327 4.01 2.69 27.99
CA ASP A 327 4.88 3.49 28.87
C ASP A 327 6.24 3.75 28.18
N SER A 328 6.80 2.72 27.53
CA SER A 328 8.03 2.85 26.74
C SER A 328 7.86 3.82 25.58
N ALA A 329 6.75 3.70 24.83
CA ALA A 329 6.43 4.59 23.74
C ALA A 329 6.20 6.03 24.23
N GLU A 330 5.45 6.23 25.32
CA GLU A 330 5.26 7.57 25.89
C GLU A 330 6.59 8.24 26.23
N ALA A 331 7.52 7.52 26.88
CA ALA A 331 8.83 8.05 27.20
C ALA A 331 9.62 8.45 25.93
N ALA A 332 9.58 7.62 24.89
CA ALA A 332 10.21 7.92 23.61
C ALA A 332 9.61 9.17 22.93
N LEU A 333 8.29 9.30 22.93
CA LEU A 333 7.60 10.44 22.33
C LEU A 333 7.86 11.75 23.08
N ARG A 334 7.85 11.71 24.42
CA ARG A 334 8.19 12.88 25.25
C ARG A 334 9.64 13.32 25.03
N ALA A 335 10.57 12.38 24.87
CA ALA A 335 11.96 12.67 24.54
C ALA A 335 12.10 13.29 23.12
N LEU A 336 11.33 12.79 22.16
CA LEU A 336 11.32 13.29 20.79
C LEU A 336 10.71 14.70 20.68
N ASN A 337 9.52 14.88 21.23
CA ASN A 337 8.78 16.14 21.19
C ASN A 337 7.97 16.38 22.48
N PRO A 338 8.48 17.23 23.40
CA PRO A 338 7.82 17.49 24.68
C PRO A 338 6.53 18.33 24.55
N HIS A 339 6.22 18.86 23.36
CA HIS A 339 5.00 19.65 23.13
C HIS A 339 3.76 18.78 22.84
N VAL A 340 3.94 17.47 22.62
CA VAL A 340 2.86 16.54 22.29
C VAL A 340 2.32 15.93 23.58
N ARG A 341 1.00 16.01 23.80
CA ARG A 341 0.37 15.34 24.95
C ARG A 341 0.13 13.87 24.63
N VAL A 342 0.72 12.97 25.39
CA VAL A 342 0.51 11.52 25.24
C VAL A 342 -0.31 11.01 26.41
N THR A 343 -1.36 10.23 26.11
CA THR A 343 -2.20 9.53 27.09
C THR A 343 -2.07 8.03 26.88
N PRO A 344 -1.28 7.31 27.70
CA PRO A 344 -1.13 5.87 27.59
C PRO A 344 -2.34 5.15 28.22
N LEU A 345 -2.95 4.25 27.47
CA LEU A 345 -4.04 3.37 27.90
C LEU A 345 -3.56 1.92 27.90
N ARG A 346 -3.40 1.37 29.10
CA ARG A 346 -2.89 0.01 29.36
C ARG A 346 -4.00 -1.04 29.23
N THR A 347 -4.84 -0.90 28.23
CA THR A 347 -6.03 -1.72 28.04
C THR A 347 -6.06 -2.22 26.61
N ARG A 348 -6.56 -3.43 26.40
CA ARG A 348 -6.88 -3.88 25.05
C ARG A 348 -8.10 -3.12 24.54
N LEU A 349 -8.05 -2.65 23.30
CA LEU A 349 -9.23 -2.13 22.64
C LEU A 349 -10.11 -3.31 22.22
N THR A 350 -11.33 -3.33 22.76
CA THR A 350 -12.35 -4.34 22.51
C THR A 350 -13.66 -3.65 22.14
N ARG A 351 -14.67 -4.41 21.76
CA ARG A 351 -15.98 -3.84 21.45
C ARG A 351 -16.59 -3.05 22.63
N ALA A 352 -16.29 -3.46 23.86
CA ALA A 352 -16.83 -2.83 25.06
C ALA A 352 -16.37 -1.38 25.27
N ASN A 353 -15.13 -1.05 24.90
CA ASN A 353 -14.54 0.28 25.11
C ASN A 353 -14.29 1.08 23.82
N ALA A 354 -14.38 0.44 22.63
CA ALA A 354 -13.98 1.06 21.37
C ALA A 354 -14.74 2.36 21.06
N ARG A 355 -16.06 2.43 21.28
CA ARG A 355 -16.85 3.63 20.95
C ARG A 355 -16.43 4.84 21.75
N GLU A 356 -16.24 4.67 23.06
CA GLU A 356 -15.78 5.75 23.94
C GLU A 356 -14.43 6.29 23.46
N LEU A 357 -13.46 5.40 23.22
CA LEU A 357 -12.13 5.78 22.78
C LEU A 357 -12.14 6.47 21.41
N VAL A 358 -12.85 5.90 20.44
CA VAL A 358 -12.97 6.43 19.07
C VAL A 358 -13.65 7.80 19.05
N SER A 359 -14.69 7.99 19.85
CA SER A 359 -15.45 9.25 19.88
C SER A 359 -14.59 10.46 20.26
N SER A 360 -13.54 10.26 21.06
CA SER A 360 -12.64 11.30 21.57
C SER A 360 -11.54 11.76 20.60
N ALA A 361 -11.33 11.02 19.51
CA ALA A 361 -10.29 11.31 18.53
C ALA A 361 -10.86 11.97 17.27
N HIS A 362 -10.05 12.79 16.59
CA HIS A 362 -10.40 13.32 15.27
C HIS A 362 -10.11 12.29 14.17
N VAL A 363 -9.02 11.55 14.30
CA VAL A 363 -8.60 10.46 13.39
C VAL A 363 -8.20 9.26 14.23
N VAL A 364 -8.58 8.07 13.79
CA VAL A 364 -8.19 6.79 14.40
C VAL A 364 -7.22 6.08 13.47
N ILE A 365 -6.15 5.54 14.02
CA ILE A 365 -5.15 4.77 13.29
C ILE A 365 -5.09 3.37 13.88
N ASP A 366 -5.42 2.39 13.05
CA ASP A 366 -5.33 0.98 13.41
C ASP A 366 -3.94 0.43 13.10
N CYS A 367 -3.17 0.17 14.15
CA CYS A 367 -1.85 -0.45 14.08
C CYS A 367 -1.83 -1.84 14.74
N THR A 368 -3.01 -2.46 14.91
CA THR A 368 -3.14 -3.77 15.55
C THR A 368 -2.76 -4.91 14.62
N ASP A 369 -2.18 -5.96 15.20
CA ASP A 369 -1.98 -7.25 14.56
C ASP A 369 -3.08 -8.27 14.93
N ALA A 370 -4.08 -7.84 15.72
CA ALA A 370 -5.19 -8.68 16.15
C ALA A 370 -6.46 -8.40 15.34
N LEU A 371 -6.89 -9.39 14.55
CA LEU A 371 -8.15 -9.33 13.80
C LEU A 371 -9.36 -8.89 14.64
N PRO A 372 -9.67 -9.46 15.82
CA PRO A 372 -10.82 -9.00 16.62
C PRO A 372 -10.78 -7.50 16.92
N THR A 373 -9.62 -6.97 17.33
CA THR A 373 -9.43 -5.54 17.60
C THR A 373 -9.65 -4.72 16.34
N ARG A 374 -9.15 -5.16 15.18
CA ARG A 374 -9.34 -4.47 13.89
C ARG A 374 -10.81 -4.31 13.51
N TYR A 375 -11.62 -5.37 13.67
CA TYR A 375 -13.07 -5.27 13.45
C TYR A 375 -13.75 -4.36 14.47
N ALA A 376 -13.38 -4.45 15.75
CA ALA A 376 -13.93 -3.59 16.79
C ALA A 376 -13.64 -2.09 16.53
N VAL A 377 -12.42 -1.76 16.12
CA VAL A 377 -12.03 -0.39 15.74
C VAL A 377 -12.81 0.07 14.52
N ALA A 378 -12.88 -0.76 13.47
CA ALA A 378 -13.57 -0.41 12.24
C ALA A 378 -15.06 -0.13 12.46
N ASP A 379 -15.73 -0.98 13.23
CA ASP A 379 -17.16 -0.83 13.49
C ASP A 379 -17.43 0.37 14.41
N ALA A 380 -16.57 0.60 15.41
CA ALA A 380 -16.67 1.80 16.25
C ALA A 380 -16.43 3.08 15.45
N CYS A 381 -15.45 3.11 14.53
CA CYS A 381 -15.22 4.26 13.64
C CYS A 381 -16.42 4.52 12.72
N ALA A 382 -17.05 3.47 12.20
CA ALA A 382 -18.27 3.60 11.41
C ALA A 382 -19.43 4.15 12.24
N ALA A 383 -19.63 3.64 13.47
CA ALA A 383 -20.71 4.08 14.36
C ALA A 383 -20.51 5.53 14.85
N GLU A 384 -19.28 5.93 15.17
CA GLU A 384 -18.94 7.28 15.64
C GLU A 384 -18.65 8.27 14.51
N ARG A 385 -18.69 7.80 13.25
CA ARG A 385 -18.36 8.57 12.04
C ARG A 385 -16.99 9.24 12.15
N ARG A 386 -15.97 8.42 12.34
CA ARG A 386 -14.56 8.83 12.43
C ARG A 386 -13.77 8.28 11.26
N ALA A 387 -12.87 9.09 10.72
CA ALA A 387 -11.93 8.60 9.72
C ALA A 387 -10.99 7.56 10.34
N LEU A 388 -10.83 6.43 9.64
CA LEU A 388 -9.96 5.34 10.04
C LEU A 388 -8.81 5.19 9.04
N VAL A 389 -7.59 5.22 9.54
CA VAL A 389 -6.39 4.85 8.77
C VAL A 389 -6.01 3.42 9.12
N TYR A 390 -6.23 2.52 8.17
CA TYR A 390 -5.99 1.09 8.30
C TYR A 390 -4.56 0.72 7.87
N GLY A 391 -3.94 -0.20 8.61
CA GLY A 391 -2.66 -0.79 8.26
C GLY A 391 -2.62 -2.28 8.60
N ALA A 392 -1.98 -3.07 7.73
CA ALA A 392 -1.67 -4.47 8.00
C ALA A 392 -0.36 -4.86 7.32
N VAL A 393 0.29 -5.90 7.84
CA VAL A 393 1.54 -6.42 7.28
C VAL A 393 1.58 -7.93 7.43
N SER A 394 2.24 -8.60 6.49
CA SER A 394 2.49 -10.03 6.50
C SER A 394 3.76 -10.31 5.69
N GLN A 395 4.75 -10.96 6.29
CA GLN A 395 6.01 -11.32 5.61
C GLN A 395 6.70 -10.12 4.95
N PHE A 396 6.60 -10.00 3.63
CA PHE A 396 7.19 -8.95 2.79
C PHE A 396 6.14 -7.96 2.26
N GLU A 397 4.85 -8.20 2.53
CA GLU A 397 3.75 -7.40 2.02
C GLU A 397 3.14 -6.52 3.11
N GLY A 398 2.68 -5.35 2.71
CA GLY A 398 2.04 -4.39 3.59
C GLY A 398 0.85 -3.71 2.92
N HIS A 399 -0.21 -3.47 3.69
CA HIS A 399 -1.46 -2.87 3.25
C HIS A 399 -1.72 -1.58 3.99
N VAL A 400 -2.20 -0.56 3.28
CA VAL A 400 -2.70 0.68 3.88
C VAL A 400 -3.91 1.20 3.11
N ALA A 401 -4.93 1.66 3.84
CA ALA A 401 -6.14 2.26 3.28
C ALA A 401 -6.69 3.32 4.22
N VAL A 402 -7.52 4.23 3.69
CA VAL A 402 -8.27 5.19 4.49
C VAL A 402 -9.76 4.93 4.31
N PHE A 403 -10.50 4.87 5.41
CA PHE A 403 -11.95 4.74 5.40
C PHE A 403 -12.58 6.01 5.98
N ARG A 404 -13.28 6.78 5.13
CA ARG A 404 -13.86 8.08 5.46
C ARG A 404 -15.29 7.99 5.99
N TYR A 405 -15.48 7.32 7.14
CA TYR A 405 -16.81 7.22 7.77
C TYR A 405 -17.38 8.58 8.19
N ASP A 406 -16.53 9.60 8.34
CA ASP A 406 -16.89 10.99 8.60
C ASP A 406 -17.65 11.65 7.43
N LEU A 407 -17.56 11.10 6.22
CA LEU A 407 -18.31 11.57 5.04
C LEU A 407 -19.69 10.92 4.90
N VAL A 408 -20.02 9.92 5.73
CA VAL A 408 -21.34 9.29 5.72
C VAL A 408 -22.36 10.28 6.32
N PRO A 409 -23.42 10.66 5.58
CA PRO A 409 -24.45 11.54 6.11
C PRO A 409 -25.09 10.95 7.37
N PRO A 410 -25.48 11.78 8.37
CA PRO A 410 -26.32 11.31 9.46
C PRO A 410 -27.58 10.64 8.89
N ALA A 411 -27.97 9.49 9.45
CA ALA A 411 -29.29 8.95 9.17
C ALA A 411 -30.32 10.04 9.50
N ALA A 412 -31.16 10.41 8.53
CA ALA A 412 -32.29 11.29 8.81
C ALA A 412 -33.12 10.63 9.91
N ALA A 413 -33.47 11.38 10.96
CA ALA A 413 -34.47 10.93 11.92
C ALA A 413 -35.70 10.44 11.13
N PRO A 414 -36.41 9.38 11.57
CA PRO A 414 -37.56 8.87 10.85
C PRO A 414 -38.67 9.93 10.84
N THR A 415 -38.62 10.83 9.86
CA THR A 415 -39.73 11.70 9.53
C THR A 415 -40.76 10.81 8.85
N ALA A 416 -41.98 10.83 9.38
CA ALA A 416 -43.12 10.10 8.86
C ALA A 416 -43.13 10.11 7.33
N ALA A 417 -43.29 8.92 6.74
CA ALA A 417 -43.31 8.71 5.30
C ALA A 417 -44.19 9.78 4.62
N PRO A 418 -43.67 10.52 3.62
CA PRO A 418 -44.55 11.38 2.84
C PRO A 418 -45.55 10.47 2.13
N ALA A 419 -46.83 10.82 2.23
CA ALA A 419 -47.91 10.11 1.58
C ALA A 419 -47.61 9.95 0.08
N ALA A 420 -47.84 8.74 -0.42
CA ALA A 420 -47.79 8.45 -1.83
C ALA A 420 -48.74 9.38 -2.60
N ASP A 421 -48.38 9.62 -3.87
CA ASP A 421 -49.15 10.31 -4.91
C ASP A 421 -48.95 11.83 -5.04
N SER A 422 -48.01 12.21 -5.92
CA SER A 422 -48.21 13.17 -7.03
C SER A 422 -46.89 13.78 -7.52
N ALA A 423 -46.18 13.10 -8.41
CA ALA A 423 -45.20 13.75 -9.30
C ALA A 423 -45.07 12.95 -10.62
N PRO A 424 -44.98 13.61 -11.79
CA PRO A 424 -45.03 12.95 -13.09
C PRO A 424 -43.78 12.09 -13.35
N ALA A 425 -43.98 10.99 -14.07
CA ALA A 425 -42.92 10.10 -14.52
C ALA A 425 -42.06 10.79 -15.61
N GLY A 426 -40.95 11.41 -15.19
CA GLY A 426 -39.99 12.04 -16.10
C GLY A 426 -38.63 12.39 -15.49
N GLU A 427 -38.52 12.54 -14.17
CA GLU A 427 -37.28 12.94 -13.49
C GLU A 427 -37.00 12.10 -12.23
N ARG A 428 -36.87 10.78 -12.38
CA ARG A 428 -36.29 9.92 -11.34
C ARG A 428 -34.90 9.43 -11.74
N ALA A 429 -33.99 10.37 -11.95
CA ALA A 429 -32.57 10.10 -11.72
C ALA A 429 -32.30 10.33 -10.23
N HIS A 430 -32.71 9.38 -9.38
CA HIS A 430 -32.26 9.35 -7.99
C HIS A 430 -30.75 9.14 -8.01
N ALA A 431 -30.00 10.24 -7.85
CA ALA A 431 -28.62 10.19 -7.43
C ALA A 431 -28.59 9.55 -6.04
N HIS A 432 -28.54 8.22 -5.99
CA HIS A 432 -28.18 7.49 -4.79
C HIS A 432 -26.76 7.93 -4.43
N ALA A 433 -26.63 8.77 -3.39
CA ALA A 433 -25.34 9.17 -2.85
C ALA A 433 -24.59 7.88 -2.45
N VAL A 434 -23.58 7.50 -3.22
CA VAL A 434 -22.76 6.32 -2.95
C VAL A 434 -22.03 6.58 -1.63
N ARG A 435 -22.33 5.79 -0.60
CA ARG A 435 -21.64 5.87 0.69
C ARG A 435 -20.14 5.52 0.49
N PRO A 436 -19.21 6.13 1.24
CA PRO A 436 -17.81 5.73 1.22
C PRO A 436 -17.65 4.25 1.62
N ALA A 437 -16.64 3.59 1.05
CA ALA A 437 -16.30 2.22 1.40
C ALA A 437 -15.72 2.16 2.82
N GLY A 438 -16.03 1.08 3.53
CA GLY A 438 -15.53 0.76 4.85
C GLY A 438 -14.71 -0.53 4.86
N TYR A 439 -14.09 -0.79 6.01
CA TYR A 439 -13.31 -2.01 6.23
C TYR A 439 -14.12 -3.29 5.97
N ARG A 440 -15.41 -3.29 6.34
CA ARG A 440 -16.30 -4.43 6.08
C ARG A 440 -16.77 -4.56 4.63
N ASP A 441 -16.60 -3.53 3.80
CA ASP A 441 -16.78 -3.69 2.36
C ASP A 441 -15.64 -4.52 1.74
N LEU A 442 -14.42 -4.36 2.30
CA LEU A 442 -13.24 -5.14 1.93
C LEU A 442 -13.23 -6.53 2.58
N TYR A 443 -13.58 -6.63 3.87
CA TYR A 443 -13.61 -7.88 4.64
C TYR A 443 -14.95 -8.04 5.39
N PRO A 444 -16.00 -8.56 4.72
CA PRO A 444 -17.38 -8.55 5.25
C PRO A 444 -17.56 -9.26 6.60
N THR A 445 -16.99 -10.46 6.72
CA THR A 445 -17.10 -11.31 7.90
C THR A 445 -15.74 -11.53 8.50
N ARG A 446 -15.70 -11.59 9.84
CA ARG A 446 -14.49 -11.91 10.57
C ARG A 446 -14.10 -13.37 10.27
N PRO A 447 -12.83 -13.64 9.91
CA PRO A 447 -12.35 -15.02 9.80
C PRO A 447 -12.39 -15.71 11.16
N PRO A 448 -12.68 -17.02 11.23
CA PRO A 448 -12.62 -17.77 12.48
C PRO A 448 -11.22 -17.68 13.11
N SER A 449 -11.16 -17.70 14.44
CA SER A 449 -9.92 -17.59 15.20
C SER A 449 -8.89 -18.65 14.76
N GLY A 450 -7.70 -18.21 14.37
CA GLY A 450 -6.62 -19.08 13.88
C GLY A 450 -6.60 -19.31 12.36
N ALA A 451 -7.60 -18.84 11.60
CA ALA A 451 -7.64 -18.97 10.14
C ALA A 451 -6.63 -18.08 9.41
N VAL A 452 -6.11 -17.04 10.07
CA VAL A 452 -5.10 -16.12 9.53
C VAL A 452 -3.90 -16.11 10.46
N ALA A 453 -2.72 -16.41 9.92
CA ALA A 453 -1.47 -16.34 10.68
C ALA A 453 -1.18 -14.88 11.06
N ASN A 454 -0.81 -14.64 12.32
CA ASN A 454 -0.33 -13.33 12.75
C ASN A 454 1.15 -13.14 12.38
N CYS A 455 1.64 -11.90 12.49
CA CYS A 455 3.04 -11.56 12.19
C CYS A 455 4.06 -12.41 12.98
N ALA A 456 3.70 -12.85 14.18
CA ALA A 456 4.55 -13.69 15.02
C ALA A 456 4.66 -15.13 14.49
N ALA A 457 3.61 -15.66 13.85
CA ALA A 457 3.58 -16.99 13.27
C ALA A 457 4.10 -17.04 11.82
N ALA A 458 3.86 -15.99 11.03
CA ALA A 458 4.25 -15.94 9.61
C ALA A 458 5.66 -15.35 9.38
N GLY A 459 6.21 -14.64 10.37
CA GLY A 459 7.39 -13.79 10.21
C GLY A 459 7.06 -12.47 9.50
N VAL A 460 7.87 -11.44 9.73
CA VAL A 460 7.75 -10.15 9.06
C VAL A 460 9.10 -9.47 8.92
N LEU A 461 9.41 -8.96 7.73
CA LEU A 461 10.60 -8.16 7.49
C LEU A 461 10.45 -6.79 8.18
N GLY A 462 11.34 -6.47 9.12
CA GLY A 462 11.15 -5.35 10.06
C GLY A 462 10.95 -3.97 9.42
N VAL A 463 11.48 -3.75 8.20
CA VAL A 463 11.28 -2.49 7.47
C VAL A 463 9.85 -2.32 6.92
N VAL A 464 9.14 -3.41 6.65
CA VAL A 464 7.78 -3.38 6.07
C VAL A 464 6.78 -2.68 7.00
N PRO A 465 6.67 -3.05 8.29
CA PRO A 465 5.90 -2.27 9.26
C PRO A 465 6.35 -0.81 9.37
N GLY A 466 7.65 -0.54 9.22
CA GLY A 466 8.23 0.80 9.17
C GLY A 466 7.65 1.65 8.04
N ILE A 467 7.65 1.11 6.82
CA ILE A 467 7.13 1.76 5.61
C ILE A 467 5.63 1.95 5.71
N ILE A 468 4.88 0.88 6.03
CA ILE A 468 3.41 0.96 6.12
C ILE A 468 2.98 1.92 7.22
N GLY A 469 3.61 1.89 8.40
CA GLY A 469 3.27 2.82 9.45
C GLY A 469 3.65 4.28 9.13
N ALA A 470 4.73 4.52 8.37
CA ALA A 470 5.01 5.86 7.84
C ALA A 470 3.94 6.33 6.84
N LEU A 471 3.43 5.43 5.98
CA LEU A 471 2.31 5.72 5.10
C LEU A 471 1.03 5.99 5.89
N GLN A 472 0.74 5.23 6.95
CA GLN A 472 -0.39 5.51 7.85
C GLN A 472 -0.28 6.91 8.48
N ALA A 473 0.92 7.28 8.97
CA ALA A 473 1.16 8.61 9.51
C ALA A 473 0.93 9.71 8.46
N ALA A 474 1.40 9.50 7.22
CA ALA A 474 1.20 10.43 6.12
C ALA A 474 -0.30 10.61 5.79
N GLU A 475 -1.08 9.53 5.74
CA GLU A 475 -2.53 9.60 5.53
C GLU A 475 -3.24 10.34 6.68
N ALA A 476 -2.87 10.06 7.93
CA ALA A 476 -3.42 10.75 9.09
C ALA A 476 -3.12 12.25 9.05
N LEU A 477 -1.88 12.65 8.73
CA LEU A 477 -1.50 14.05 8.59
C LEU A 477 -2.27 14.75 7.46
N LYS A 478 -2.44 14.08 6.30
CA LYS A 478 -3.25 14.61 5.19
C LYS A 478 -4.70 14.84 5.60
N LEU A 479 -5.31 13.90 6.33
CA LEU A 479 -6.67 14.05 6.86
C LEU A 479 -6.79 15.24 7.81
N LEU A 480 -5.87 15.34 8.77
CA LEU A 480 -5.89 16.39 9.79
C LEU A 480 -5.62 17.76 9.20
N LEU A 481 -4.74 17.87 8.20
CA LEU A 481 -4.44 19.13 7.51
C LEU A 481 -5.49 19.46 6.45
N ASN A 482 -6.25 18.46 5.99
CA ASN A 482 -7.15 18.53 4.83
C ASN A 482 -6.41 18.97 3.56
N ILE A 483 -5.34 18.25 3.23
CA ILE A 483 -4.46 18.51 2.08
C ILE A 483 -4.25 17.24 1.26
N GLY A 484 -3.89 17.43 0.00
CA GLY A 484 -3.62 16.33 -0.93
C GLY A 484 -4.82 15.41 -1.16
N THR A 485 -4.53 14.20 -1.65
CA THR A 485 -5.51 13.13 -1.81
C THR A 485 -5.18 11.99 -0.86
N THR A 486 -6.18 11.50 -0.14
CA THR A 486 -6.03 10.35 0.76
C THR A 486 -6.29 9.03 0.02
N LEU A 487 -5.91 7.91 0.62
CA LEU A 487 -6.23 6.56 0.14
C LEU A 487 -7.71 6.17 0.39
N ASP A 488 -8.61 7.15 0.32
CA ASP A 488 -10.05 6.88 0.45
C ASP A 488 -10.54 6.13 -0.79
N GLY A 489 -11.25 5.02 -0.58
CA GLY A 489 -11.67 4.12 -1.64
C GLY A 489 -10.51 3.40 -2.37
N THR A 490 -9.32 3.35 -1.79
CA THR A 490 -8.16 2.66 -2.39
C THR A 490 -7.39 1.85 -1.33
N LEU A 491 -7.14 0.58 -1.61
CA LEU A 491 -6.18 -0.25 -0.88
C LEU A 491 -4.83 -0.15 -1.58
N LEU A 492 -3.83 0.38 -0.90
CA LEU A 492 -2.45 0.31 -1.35
C LEU A 492 -1.82 -0.95 -0.78
N VAL A 493 -1.32 -1.80 -1.68
CA VAL A 493 -0.53 -3.00 -1.38
C VAL A 493 0.91 -2.73 -1.78
N TYR A 494 1.82 -2.85 -0.82
CA TYR A 494 3.25 -2.69 -1.01
C TYR A 494 3.94 -4.05 -0.87
N ASN A 495 4.73 -4.43 -1.86
CA ASN A 495 5.58 -5.61 -1.82
C ASN A 495 7.05 -5.17 -1.66
N ALA A 496 7.70 -5.61 -0.59
CA ALA A 496 9.09 -5.24 -0.30
C ALA A 496 10.13 -6.01 -1.10
N LEU A 497 9.77 -7.11 -1.76
CA LEU A 497 10.71 -7.91 -2.55
C LEU A 497 11.13 -7.19 -3.84
N ASP A 498 10.20 -6.47 -4.45
CA ASP A 498 10.38 -5.75 -5.72
C ASP A 498 10.05 -4.24 -5.60
N CYS A 499 9.71 -3.78 -4.39
CA CYS A 499 9.23 -2.42 -4.11
C CYS A 499 7.97 -2.04 -4.90
N ALA A 500 7.19 -3.01 -5.40
CA ALA A 500 5.99 -2.73 -6.16
C ALA A 500 4.87 -2.18 -5.27
N CYS A 501 4.16 -1.19 -5.80
CA CYS A 501 2.97 -0.60 -5.19
C CYS A 501 1.75 -0.88 -6.08
N LEU A 502 0.85 -1.75 -5.63
CA LEU A 502 -0.42 -2.01 -6.30
C LEU A 502 -1.54 -1.20 -5.62
N ARG A 503 -2.31 -0.45 -6.42
CA ARG A 503 -3.45 0.35 -5.93
C ARG A 503 -4.74 -0.31 -6.39
N LEU A 504 -5.49 -0.86 -5.45
CA LEU A 504 -6.74 -1.56 -5.71
C LEU A 504 -7.92 -0.65 -5.30
N PRO A 505 -8.87 -0.35 -6.21
CA PRO A 505 -10.06 0.41 -5.85
C PRO A 505 -10.96 -0.41 -4.92
N ILE A 506 -11.49 0.23 -3.87
CA ILE A 506 -12.44 -0.36 -2.93
C ILE A 506 -13.81 0.25 -3.20
N GLY A 507 -14.76 -0.58 -3.64
CA GLY A 507 -16.15 -0.18 -3.84
C GLY A 507 -16.99 -0.42 -2.58
N ALA A 508 -17.90 0.52 -2.27
CA ALA A 508 -18.90 0.29 -1.24
C ALA A 508 -19.92 -0.76 -1.72
N ARG A 509 -20.19 -1.75 -0.86
CA ARG A 509 -21.20 -2.78 -1.13
C ARG A 509 -22.60 -2.25 -0.83
N GLN A 510 -23.47 -2.30 -1.82
CA GLN A 510 -24.88 -1.84 -1.69
C GLN A 510 -25.71 -2.77 -0.80
N ASP A 511 -25.32 -4.05 -0.67
CA ASP A 511 -25.99 -5.09 0.10
C ASP A 511 -25.51 -5.17 1.57
N MET A 512 -24.47 -4.43 1.94
CA MET A 512 -23.91 -4.46 3.30
C MET A 512 -24.51 -3.34 4.17
N PRO A 513 -24.96 -3.66 5.40
CA PRO A 513 -25.42 -2.66 6.35
C PRO A 513 -24.30 -1.69 6.71
N VAL A 514 -24.62 -0.41 6.88
CA VAL A 514 -23.68 0.61 7.40
C VAL A 514 -23.21 0.18 8.78
N GLY A 515 -21.93 0.41 9.12
CA GLY A 515 -21.30 -0.16 10.31
C GLY A 515 -22.02 0.09 11.65
N GLU A 516 -22.84 1.14 11.77
CA GLU A 516 -23.73 1.33 12.91
C GLU A 516 -24.76 0.20 13.08
N ALA A 517 -25.38 -0.26 11.98
CA ALA A 517 -26.33 -1.37 12.00
C ALA A 517 -25.64 -2.68 12.41
N LEU A 518 -24.41 -2.93 11.92
CA LEU A 518 -23.63 -4.10 12.32
C LEU A 518 -23.21 -4.02 13.80
N TRP A 519 -22.89 -2.82 14.29
CA TRP A 519 -22.64 -2.59 15.71
C TRP A 519 -23.89 -2.86 16.55
N GLN A 520 -25.08 -2.45 16.11
CA GLN A 520 -26.34 -2.68 16.84
C GLN A 520 -26.81 -4.14 16.79
N LEU A 521 -26.56 -4.85 15.68
CA LEU A 521 -26.94 -6.26 15.48
C LEU A 521 -26.21 -7.24 16.41
N GLY A 522 -25.21 -6.79 17.17
CA GLY A 522 -24.70 -7.58 18.27
C GLY A 522 -24.07 -8.90 17.85
N LEU A 523 -23.30 -8.95 16.75
CA LEU A 523 -22.43 -10.09 16.46
C LEU A 523 -21.47 -10.27 17.66
N ARG A 524 -21.82 -11.20 18.57
CA ARG A 524 -21.32 -11.24 19.95
C ARG A 524 -19.92 -11.85 20.03
N GLU A 525 -18.98 -11.15 20.69
CA GLU A 525 -17.69 -11.71 21.14
C GLU A 525 -17.87 -12.82 22.20
N GLU A 526 -18.96 -12.80 22.98
CA GLU A 526 -19.15 -13.71 24.13
C GLU A 526 -19.47 -15.15 23.74
N ALA A 527 -20.26 -15.36 22.68
CA ALA A 527 -20.61 -16.72 22.23
C ALA A 527 -19.39 -17.48 21.69
N GLU A 528 -18.42 -16.78 21.09
CA GLU A 528 -17.17 -17.37 20.60
C GLU A 528 -16.21 -17.71 21.75
N LEU A 529 -16.14 -16.85 22.78
CA LEU A 529 -15.32 -17.11 23.97
C LEU A 529 -15.89 -18.26 24.81
N GLU A 530 -17.21 -18.29 25.01
CA GLU A 530 -17.90 -19.38 25.70
C GLU A 530 -17.86 -20.68 24.90
N ALA A 531 -18.01 -20.62 23.57
CA ALA A 531 -17.86 -21.79 22.71
C ALA A 531 -16.43 -22.35 22.72
N MET A 532 -15.40 -21.50 22.76
CA MET A 532 -14.00 -21.93 22.89
C MET A 532 -13.69 -22.48 24.29
N ALA A 533 -14.25 -21.89 25.35
CA ALA A 533 -14.14 -22.39 26.71
C ALA A 533 -14.90 -23.72 26.91
N ALA A 534 -16.05 -23.88 26.25
CA ALA A 534 -16.83 -25.12 26.21
C ALA A 534 -16.15 -26.20 25.37
N ALA A 535 -15.57 -25.85 24.22
CA ALA A 535 -14.82 -26.75 23.36
C ALA A 535 -13.51 -27.25 24.01
N ARG A 536 -12.89 -26.45 24.91
CA ARG A 536 -11.78 -26.91 25.76
C ARG A 536 -12.21 -27.87 26.87
N ARG A 537 -13.47 -27.82 27.32
CA ARG A 537 -14.01 -28.65 28.42
C ARG A 537 -14.60 -29.97 27.95
N HIS A 538 -15.08 -30.05 26.72
CA HIS A 538 -15.67 -31.25 26.15
C HIS A 538 -14.89 -31.68 24.91
N GLY A 539 -13.76 -32.33 25.14
CA GLY A 539 -13.06 -33.05 24.09
C GLY A 539 -13.96 -34.15 23.54
N THR A 540 -14.38 -34.02 22.29
CA THR A 540 -14.63 -35.12 21.34
C THR A 540 -15.12 -34.54 20.01
N ALA A 541 -14.72 -35.22 18.94
CA ALA A 541 -14.75 -34.83 17.53
C ALA A 541 -16.13 -34.57 16.88
N ALA A 542 -17.18 -34.29 17.64
CA ALA A 542 -18.54 -34.07 17.13
C ALA A 542 -18.89 -32.59 16.91
N ALA A 543 -18.19 -31.64 17.53
CA ALA A 543 -18.45 -30.20 17.36
C ALA A 543 -17.83 -29.59 16.08
N VAL A 544 -16.91 -30.31 15.42
CA VAL A 544 -16.26 -29.86 14.17
C VAL A 544 -17.21 -29.96 12.97
N ALA A 545 -18.26 -30.79 13.05
CA ALA A 545 -19.19 -31.00 11.95
C ALA A 545 -20.34 -29.97 11.86
N ALA A 546 -20.66 -29.24 12.94
CA ALA A 546 -21.84 -28.37 12.99
C ALA A 546 -21.55 -26.87 12.80
N CYS A 547 -20.29 -26.45 12.83
CA CYS A 547 -19.89 -25.03 12.70
C CYS A 547 -19.28 -24.68 11.33
N ALA A 548 -19.25 -25.62 10.37
CA ALA A 548 -18.74 -25.41 9.00
C ALA A 548 -19.79 -24.77 8.06
N GLY A 549 -20.72 -23.97 8.61
CA GLY A 549 -21.77 -23.29 7.86
C GLY A 549 -21.39 -21.86 7.50
N GLY A 550 -20.47 -21.70 6.55
CA GLY A 550 -20.06 -20.41 6.02
C GLY A 550 -18.96 -20.61 4.98
N GLU A 551 -19.35 -21.04 3.78
CA GLU A 551 -18.41 -21.31 2.69
C GLU A 551 -17.61 -20.04 2.31
N PRO A 552 -16.25 -20.10 2.29
CA PRO A 552 -15.45 -19.02 1.70
C PRO A 552 -15.77 -18.90 0.21
N ALA A 553 -15.68 -17.67 -0.33
CA ALA A 553 -16.07 -17.34 -1.71
C ALA A 553 -15.43 -18.25 -2.77
N ASP A 554 -14.24 -18.78 -2.52
CA ASP A 554 -13.55 -19.71 -3.43
C ASP A 554 -14.04 -21.15 -3.32
N ALA A 555 -14.52 -21.60 -2.15
CA ALA A 555 -15.12 -22.93 -1.98
C ALA A 555 -16.48 -23.03 -2.65
N ALA A 556 -17.30 -21.98 -2.55
CA ALA A 556 -18.61 -21.91 -3.19
C ALA A 556 -18.48 -21.89 -4.73
N VAL A 557 -17.44 -21.24 -5.26
CA VAL A 557 -17.14 -21.24 -6.70
C VAL A 557 -16.53 -22.57 -7.14
N ALA A 558 -15.62 -23.16 -6.37
CA ALA A 558 -15.05 -24.47 -6.64
C ALA A 558 -16.12 -25.58 -6.66
N ALA A 559 -17.06 -25.57 -5.70
CA ALA A 559 -18.17 -26.52 -5.63
C ALA A 559 -19.14 -26.37 -6.81
N ARG A 560 -19.43 -25.12 -7.24
CA ARG A 560 -20.30 -24.81 -8.39
C ARG A 560 -19.66 -25.17 -9.73
N LEU A 561 -18.33 -25.29 -9.77
CA LEU A 561 -17.51 -25.72 -10.90
C LEU A 561 -17.11 -27.21 -10.84
N GLY A 562 -17.62 -27.98 -9.86
CA GLY A 562 -17.43 -29.43 -9.77
C GLY A 562 -16.09 -29.89 -9.14
N VAL A 563 -15.30 -28.99 -8.55
CA VAL A 563 -14.06 -29.32 -7.83
C VAL A 563 -14.38 -30.04 -6.52
N ARG A 564 -13.74 -31.19 -6.28
CA ARG A 564 -13.94 -31.99 -5.05
C ARG A 564 -12.75 -31.84 -4.11
N ARG A 565 -13.01 -31.76 -2.81
CA ARG A 565 -11.97 -31.88 -1.77
C ARG A 565 -11.80 -33.35 -1.38
N VAL A 566 -10.57 -33.77 -1.12
CA VAL A 566 -10.25 -35.11 -0.63
C VAL A 566 -9.30 -35.00 0.56
N SER A 567 -9.60 -35.68 1.66
CA SER A 567 -8.72 -35.68 2.84
C SER A 567 -7.42 -36.46 2.54
N ALA A 568 -6.35 -36.20 3.30
CA ALA A 568 -5.11 -36.96 3.17
C ALA A 568 -5.31 -38.47 3.37
N ARG A 569 -6.16 -38.86 4.34
CA ARG A 569 -6.49 -40.27 4.62
C ARG A 569 -7.27 -40.92 3.49
N ASP A 570 -8.28 -40.23 2.94
CA ASP A 570 -9.06 -40.76 1.83
C ASP A 570 -8.24 -40.85 0.55
N ALA A 571 -7.39 -39.85 0.29
CA ALA A 571 -6.47 -39.86 -0.84
C ALA A 571 -5.48 -41.02 -0.72
N ALA A 572 -4.85 -41.21 0.44
CA ALA A 572 -3.93 -42.31 0.70
C ALA A 572 -4.61 -43.69 0.58
N ALA A 573 -5.82 -43.84 1.13
CA ALA A 573 -6.60 -45.08 1.01
C ALA A 573 -6.92 -45.41 -0.45
N ARG A 574 -7.32 -44.39 -1.25
CA ARG A 574 -7.60 -44.56 -2.67
C ARG A 574 -6.34 -44.91 -3.46
N LEU A 575 -5.22 -44.23 -3.21
CA LEU A 575 -3.93 -44.56 -3.83
C LEU A 575 -3.53 -46.01 -3.51
N GLY A 576 -3.71 -46.45 -2.26
CA GLY A 576 -3.46 -47.82 -1.82
C GLY A 576 -4.40 -48.87 -2.46
N SER A 577 -5.60 -48.47 -2.90
CA SER A 577 -6.55 -49.34 -3.61
C SER A 577 -6.40 -49.30 -5.13
N GLY A 578 -5.31 -48.74 -5.67
CA GLY A 578 -5.02 -48.71 -7.11
C GLY A 578 -5.55 -47.48 -7.86
N TRP A 579 -5.97 -46.42 -7.16
CA TRP A 579 -6.28 -45.13 -7.79
C TRP A 579 -4.98 -44.45 -8.24
N ALA A 580 -4.89 -44.06 -9.51
CA ALA A 580 -3.70 -43.45 -10.09
C ALA A 580 -4.02 -42.06 -10.71
N PRO A 581 -4.16 -41.00 -9.88
CA PRO A 581 -4.38 -39.64 -10.38
C PRO A 581 -3.09 -39.04 -10.92
N PHE A 582 -3.23 -38.05 -11.80
CA PHE A 582 -2.14 -37.14 -12.11
C PHE A 582 -1.95 -36.18 -10.92
N VAL A 583 -0.75 -36.11 -10.38
CA VAL A 583 -0.46 -35.34 -9.15
C VAL A 583 0.23 -34.04 -9.52
N LEU A 584 -0.44 -32.92 -9.20
CA LEU A 584 0.01 -31.56 -9.48
C LEU A 584 0.37 -30.86 -8.16
N ASP A 585 1.65 -30.47 -8.04
CA ASP A 585 2.15 -29.64 -6.95
C ASP A 585 2.12 -28.17 -7.36
N VAL A 586 1.32 -27.36 -6.66
CA VAL A 586 1.17 -25.92 -6.97
C VAL A 586 2.01 -24.99 -6.09
N ARG A 587 3.00 -25.55 -5.40
CA ARG A 587 3.94 -24.78 -4.56
C ARG A 587 5.09 -24.20 -5.38
N ALA A 588 5.82 -23.26 -4.77
CA ALA A 588 7.04 -22.75 -5.37
C ALA A 588 8.16 -23.82 -5.38
N PRO A 589 9.15 -23.76 -6.28
CA PRO A 589 10.25 -24.74 -6.33
C PRO A 589 11.01 -24.91 -5.01
N ALA A 590 11.21 -23.82 -4.26
CA ALA A 590 11.84 -23.89 -2.94
C ALA A 590 11.02 -24.71 -1.94
N GLU A 591 9.70 -24.52 -1.90
CA GLU A 591 8.79 -25.28 -1.03
C GLU A 591 8.75 -26.78 -1.41
N ALA A 592 8.81 -27.06 -2.71
CA ALA A 592 8.79 -28.42 -3.24
C ALA A 592 10.09 -29.17 -2.93
N SER A 593 11.22 -28.47 -2.76
CA SER A 593 12.49 -29.08 -2.37
C SER A 593 12.53 -29.59 -0.92
N ILE A 594 11.58 -29.18 -0.07
CA ILE A 594 11.51 -29.58 1.35
C ILE A 594 10.87 -30.97 1.51
N SER A 595 9.75 -31.19 0.84
CA SER A 595 8.99 -32.45 0.89
C SER A 595 8.03 -32.49 -0.29
N GLN A 596 7.82 -33.65 -0.91
CA GLN A 596 6.93 -33.85 -2.08
C GLN A 596 6.18 -35.16 -1.96
N LEU A 597 4.91 -35.17 -2.39
CA LEU A 597 4.17 -36.42 -2.56
C LEU A 597 4.82 -37.26 -3.66
N VAL A 598 4.85 -38.58 -3.46
CA VAL A 598 5.41 -39.51 -4.44
C VAL A 598 4.29 -40.42 -4.96
N PRO A 599 4.02 -40.43 -6.28
CA PRO A 599 4.63 -39.61 -7.32
C PRO A 599 4.04 -38.20 -7.42
N THR A 600 4.88 -37.18 -7.66
CA THR A 600 4.44 -35.87 -8.18
C THR A 600 4.78 -35.83 -9.66
N HIS A 601 3.78 -35.53 -10.52
CA HIS A 601 3.93 -35.60 -11.97
C HIS A 601 4.28 -34.24 -12.59
N LEU A 602 3.79 -33.16 -11.99
CA LEU A 602 4.11 -31.80 -12.40
C LEU A 602 4.23 -30.90 -11.18
N LEU A 603 5.28 -30.07 -11.17
CA LEU A 603 5.43 -28.94 -10.27
C LEU A 603 5.21 -27.66 -11.08
N CYS A 604 4.15 -26.92 -10.75
CA CYS A 604 3.80 -25.67 -11.42
C CYS A 604 3.25 -24.70 -10.37
N ALA A 605 4.02 -23.68 -10.01
CA ALA A 605 3.61 -22.72 -9.00
C ALA A 605 2.26 -22.08 -9.34
N HIS A 606 1.42 -21.85 -8.33
CA HIS A 606 0.05 -21.37 -8.50
C HIS A 606 -0.08 -20.08 -9.33
N ASP A 607 0.90 -19.17 -9.24
CA ASP A 607 0.97 -17.92 -10.00
C ASP A 607 1.36 -18.12 -11.47
N ALA A 608 2.00 -19.23 -11.81
CA ALA A 608 2.41 -19.59 -13.17
C ALA A 608 1.43 -20.52 -13.90
N LEU A 609 0.32 -20.89 -13.25
CA LEU A 609 -0.57 -21.95 -13.69
C LEU A 609 -1.27 -21.67 -15.03
N LEU A 610 -1.55 -20.39 -15.31
CA LEU A 610 -2.19 -19.92 -16.54
C LEU A 610 -1.17 -19.44 -17.60
N ALA A 611 0.13 -19.57 -17.34
CA ALA A 611 1.14 -19.20 -18.32
C ALA A 611 1.05 -20.12 -19.56
N PRO A 612 1.24 -19.60 -20.79
CA PRO A 612 1.19 -20.41 -22.00
C PRO A 612 2.16 -21.59 -21.92
N GLY A 613 1.65 -22.82 -22.09
CA GLY A 613 2.44 -24.06 -22.06
C GLY A 613 2.69 -24.66 -20.66
N ALA A 614 2.30 -23.98 -19.57
CA ALA A 614 2.52 -24.45 -18.20
C ALA A 614 1.84 -25.79 -17.89
N LEU A 615 0.73 -26.08 -18.56
CA LEU A 615 -0.08 -27.29 -18.36
C LEU A 615 0.03 -28.27 -19.55
N SER A 616 1.04 -28.12 -20.40
CA SER A 616 1.21 -28.97 -21.61
C SER A 616 1.41 -30.46 -21.32
N SER A 617 1.85 -30.82 -20.12
CA SER A 617 2.04 -32.20 -19.67
C SER A 617 0.84 -32.77 -18.90
N VAL A 618 -0.22 -31.99 -18.70
CA VAL A 618 -1.43 -32.43 -18.01
C VAL A 618 -2.26 -33.32 -18.94
N PRO A 619 -2.68 -34.52 -18.51
CA PRO A 619 -3.44 -35.43 -19.36
C PRO A 619 -4.85 -34.89 -19.67
N PRO A 620 -5.38 -35.16 -20.87
CA PRO A 620 -6.68 -34.63 -21.29
C PRO A 620 -7.88 -35.31 -20.61
N LEU A 621 -7.69 -36.46 -19.93
CA LEU A 621 -8.74 -37.22 -19.24
C LEU A 621 -8.17 -37.86 -17.96
N GLY A 622 -9.00 -37.97 -16.92
CA GLY A 622 -8.64 -38.65 -15.66
C GLY A 622 -8.89 -37.83 -14.40
N ASP A 623 -8.32 -38.25 -13.28
CA ASP A 623 -8.36 -37.50 -12.02
C ASP A 623 -7.05 -36.72 -11.86
N ILE A 624 -7.13 -35.44 -11.50
CA ILE A 624 -5.96 -34.65 -11.08
C ILE A 624 -6.07 -34.39 -9.58
N LEU A 625 -5.08 -34.84 -8.83
CA LEU A 625 -4.90 -34.50 -7.42
C LEU A 625 -3.96 -33.29 -7.32
N VAL A 626 -4.53 -32.15 -6.95
CA VAL A 626 -3.79 -30.90 -6.75
C VAL A 626 -3.51 -30.72 -5.28
N TYR A 627 -2.25 -30.45 -4.92
CA TYR A 627 -1.88 -30.16 -3.55
C TYR A 627 -0.96 -28.95 -3.44
N CYS A 628 -1.00 -28.33 -2.26
CA CYS A 628 -0.07 -27.29 -1.88
C CYS A 628 0.39 -27.54 -0.43
N ARG A 629 0.88 -26.52 0.26
CA ARG A 629 1.30 -26.66 1.67
C ARG A 629 0.15 -27.04 2.61
N SER A 630 -0.95 -26.28 2.56
CA SER A 630 -2.05 -26.33 3.54
C SER A 630 -3.45 -26.57 2.94
N GLY A 631 -3.54 -26.81 1.64
CA GLY A 631 -4.82 -27.06 0.93
C GLY A 631 -5.51 -25.81 0.35
N VAL A 632 -5.11 -24.61 0.75
CA VAL A 632 -5.74 -23.35 0.30
C VAL A 632 -5.42 -23.03 -1.17
N ARG A 633 -4.12 -23.01 -1.53
CA ARG A 633 -3.68 -22.71 -2.91
C ARG A 633 -4.10 -23.78 -3.91
N SER A 634 -4.16 -25.04 -3.50
CA SER A 634 -4.63 -26.13 -4.36
C SER A 634 -6.13 -26.00 -4.67
N LEU A 635 -6.94 -25.51 -3.73
CA LEU A 635 -8.35 -25.25 -3.98
C LEU A 635 -8.55 -24.08 -4.96
N ALA A 636 -7.80 -22.98 -4.76
CA ALA A 636 -7.80 -21.84 -5.67
C ALA A 636 -7.33 -22.24 -7.08
N ALA A 637 -6.22 -22.98 -7.18
CA ALA A 637 -5.70 -23.52 -8.44
C ALA A 637 -6.74 -24.39 -9.16
N CYS A 638 -7.45 -25.28 -8.45
CA CYS A 638 -8.53 -26.05 -9.05
C CYS A 638 -9.66 -25.17 -9.60
N ALA A 639 -10.03 -24.09 -8.89
CA ALA A 639 -11.06 -23.18 -9.36
C ALA A 639 -10.61 -22.40 -10.62
N GLU A 640 -9.35 -21.98 -10.68
CA GLU A 640 -8.78 -21.30 -11.87
C GLU A 640 -8.69 -22.24 -13.07
N LEU A 641 -8.20 -23.47 -12.88
CA LEU A 641 -8.18 -24.50 -13.91
C LEU A 641 -9.57 -24.79 -14.48
N ALA A 642 -10.57 -24.89 -13.60
CA ALA A 642 -11.95 -25.11 -14.00
C ALA A 642 -12.54 -23.91 -14.77
N ARG A 643 -12.24 -22.66 -14.36
CA ARG A 643 -12.70 -21.45 -15.06
C ARG A 643 -12.06 -21.25 -16.43
N ALA A 644 -10.79 -21.60 -16.56
CA ALA A 644 -10.04 -21.44 -17.80
C ALA A 644 -10.47 -22.44 -18.89
N GLY A 645 -11.32 -23.41 -18.57
CA GLY A 645 -11.80 -24.42 -19.53
C GLY A 645 -10.68 -25.32 -20.06
N VAL A 646 -9.53 -25.35 -19.38
CA VAL A 646 -8.30 -26.01 -19.86
C VAL A 646 -8.38 -27.54 -19.76
N VAL A 647 -9.41 -28.09 -19.08
CA VAL A 647 -9.51 -29.52 -18.78
C VAL A 647 -10.94 -30.07 -18.91
N ASP A 648 -11.48 -30.10 -20.13
CA ASP A 648 -12.73 -30.80 -20.43
C ASP A 648 -12.57 -32.32 -20.24
N GLY A 649 -13.26 -32.91 -19.25
CA GLY A 649 -13.26 -34.36 -18.99
C GLY A 649 -12.35 -34.85 -17.85
N VAL A 650 -11.76 -33.93 -17.08
CA VAL A 650 -10.92 -34.24 -15.91
C VAL A 650 -11.65 -33.95 -14.60
N ARG A 651 -11.44 -34.78 -13.58
CA ARG A 651 -11.92 -34.52 -12.21
C ARG A 651 -10.82 -33.88 -11.37
N LEU A 652 -10.98 -32.59 -11.07
CA LEU A 652 -10.09 -31.83 -10.19
C LEU A 652 -10.37 -32.13 -8.72
N LEU A 653 -9.37 -32.64 -8.02
CA LEU A 653 -9.40 -32.99 -6.60
C LEU A 653 -8.37 -32.16 -5.85
N SER A 654 -8.79 -31.30 -4.92
CA SER A 654 -7.88 -30.59 -4.02
C SER A 654 -7.61 -31.43 -2.78
N LEU A 655 -6.33 -31.65 -2.45
CA LEU A 655 -5.92 -32.29 -1.20
C LEU A 655 -6.19 -31.35 -0.02
N ASP A 656 -7.12 -31.74 0.84
CA ASP A 656 -7.51 -30.97 2.01
C ASP A 656 -6.38 -30.98 3.05
N GLY A 657 -6.06 -29.81 3.60
CA GLY A 657 -4.90 -29.64 4.48
C GLY A 657 -3.52 -29.76 3.82
N GLY A 658 -3.45 -30.04 2.51
CA GLY A 658 -2.22 -30.08 1.72
C GLY A 658 -1.20 -31.12 2.17
N ILE A 659 0.08 -30.90 1.84
CA ILE A 659 1.17 -31.82 2.20
C ILE A 659 1.42 -31.87 3.71
N ASN A 660 1.09 -30.82 4.47
CA ASN A 660 1.25 -30.84 5.93
C ASN A 660 0.26 -31.80 6.59
N ALA A 661 -0.98 -31.87 6.08
CA ALA A 661 -1.93 -32.89 6.53
C ALA A 661 -1.47 -34.29 6.11
N TRP A 662 -0.89 -34.44 4.92
CA TRP A 662 -0.29 -35.72 4.50
C TRP A 662 0.84 -36.16 5.44
N ALA A 663 1.75 -35.25 5.78
CA ALA A 663 2.84 -35.52 6.71
C ALA A 663 2.33 -35.83 8.12
N ALA A 664 1.29 -35.15 8.59
CA ALA A 664 0.73 -35.40 9.91
C ALA A 664 -0.03 -36.73 10.01
N ASP A 665 -0.84 -37.07 8.99
CA ASP A 665 -1.77 -38.19 9.05
C ASP A 665 -1.28 -39.48 8.39
N ILE A 666 -0.39 -39.39 7.40
CA ILE A 666 -0.03 -40.52 6.52
C ILE A 666 1.45 -40.86 6.60
N ASP A 667 2.32 -39.87 6.45
CA ASP A 667 3.78 -40.07 6.48
C ASP A 667 4.47 -39.07 7.42
N PRO A 668 4.54 -39.39 8.73
CA PRO A 668 5.22 -38.58 9.74
C PRO A 668 6.73 -38.39 9.52
N THR A 669 7.33 -39.09 8.55
CA THR A 669 8.75 -38.90 8.19
C THR A 669 8.96 -37.72 7.23
N MET A 670 7.88 -37.25 6.59
CA MET A 670 7.92 -36.04 5.76
C MET A 670 8.03 -34.77 6.61
N LEU A 671 8.84 -33.82 6.16
CA LEU A 671 9.02 -32.54 6.83
C LEU A 671 7.78 -31.65 6.68
N GLN A 672 7.28 -31.15 7.82
CA GLN A 672 6.23 -30.13 7.92
C GLN A 672 6.87 -28.73 8.04
N TYR A 673 6.24 -27.73 7.43
CA TYR A 673 6.73 -26.34 7.44
C TYR A 673 5.62 -25.30 7.21
#